data_AF-T0RZV8-F1
#
_entry.id   AF-T0RZV8-F1
#
_cell.length_a   1.000
_cell.length_b   1.000
_cell.length_c   1.000
_cell.angle_alpha   90.00
_cell.angle_beta   90.00
_cell.angle_gamma   90.00
#
_symmetry.space_group_name_H-M   'P 1'
#
loop_
_entity.id
_entity.type
_entity.pdbx_description
1 polymer ?
#
loop_
_entity_poly.entity_id
_entity_poly.type
_entity_poly.pdbx_seq_one_letter_code
_entity_poly.pdbx_strand_id
1 'polypeptide(L)'
;MQPSPVAPSRAAQDRRPVRSLYKETMRLLEFPKGASVVRVLTAKEEADVRRLPAWDLSPLVGATAPTMILAPSSMPFNTATFDSFVNAALVPRLETALRPAGAFYASLALVAVDRIGTATTMVPAHRPIGTFGSLYVALPHHFVGGALSFMRGRDTSTWFELSPWSLPRYSYAACYRHTRVISKAITTGCRVLLVYNLIYVDPRSHTRDYPISVDAAATRLSTLAAKDHEPDDSRLAYPIRTSTSLSFNALSGHERDLVHALVLSGDFDVALASVRPKLTFDGGVNLAGYIMMAVPETSHILGSIELHPSIGDLRFLQEGLAGSLFHDYVSTARQVDHKADDNDLLGVLVFWPKQRRLEAAGPHGALLCLEDAVSRTDPLVGHESLNALVRRVLPLLATPDLSEAAVHQRIQTAANASATECFARLARILDVIGDPTLMATYMATSLDVVSFDTKPPAIATWIHRVCSTHGWEALSHGLEQLVGRWTNERATMAPAVRLIAALAGVDGPDPLCSSLRQPYLAELIKLLWRTAQRNVQELYYTVEAAELINVLGACLAVEGYVASLGEQPTAHWLQARLPPFALSAIDAALNPATSMTAIMLDDPDKCSLLNVVTQALAQSLDANPTLCVPDLATAVLQLLDDNADGINSLVVDVWETRSAIKMAADMVVIASRHGRLAPALRDRCESIFGSLLVPAICHVLRHTSLDADVQGMLLQRVPPPESDEMLRTQAKHLDVFYNMHPHKEVPPPDGAKNVHWRWIVDLLEAVTLVDSSKTLSYVHAWVANVLSPEPALFGDVAFYCLTRHAFWPHDAWMAVATAAIPALQAEFKTWSYQFRSVRDANHELVPCDCVLARQVNDFISTKYGVQEEVYGPRCIAVDTFFDDDDEPETLFRKKKPMTTMTLTRRLDAFTLMEAKFQTASMRIERLQAVMDARTKRRSGAKRPSVQGQEGTKRVCVPASASGALMDEYDCRSI
;
A
#
# COMPACT_ATOMS: atom_id res chain seq x y z
N MET A 1 -61.06 21.34 -3.44
CA MET A 1 -60.72 20.86 -2.08
C MET A 1 -60.03 19.51 -2.22
N GLN A 2 -58.70 19.50 -2.29
CA GLN A 2 -57.89 18.28 -2.25
C GLN A 2 -57.66 17.89 -0.79
N PRO A 3 -57.71 16.60 -0.43
CA PRO A 3 -57.51 16.17 0.95
C PRO A 3 -56.04 16.33 1.34
N SER A 4 -55.82 16.97 2.49
CA SER A 4 -54.51 17.16 3.10
C SER A 4 -53.85 15.80 3.39
N PRO A 5 -52.56 15.60 3.04
CA PRO A 5 -51.88 14.34 3.31
C PRO A 5 -51.71 14.18 4.82
N VAL A 6 -52.27 13.09 5.34
CA VAL A 6 -52.08 12.66 6.73
C VAL A 6 -50.58 12.41 6.94
N ALA A 7 -49.96 13.23 7.78
CA ALA A 7 -48.57 13.08 8.16
C ALA A 7 -48.36 11.71 8.83
N PRO A 8 -47.39 10.89 8.38
CA PRO A 8 -47.08 9.65 9.06
C PRO A 8 -46.60 9.95 10.48
N SER A 9 -47.23 9.35 11.49
CA SER A 9 -46.81 9.52 12.88
C SER A 9 -45.37 9.02 13.02
N ARG A 10 -44.43 9.94 13.18
CA ARG A 10 -43.04 9.66 13.52
C ARG A 10 -42.99 8.92 14.86
N ALA A 11 -42.92 7.60 14.82
CA ALA A 11 -42.12 6.90 15.80
C ALA A 11 -40.70 7.46 15.61
N ALA A 12 -40.27 8.32 16.52
CA ALA A 12 -38.91 8.84 16.55
C ALA A 12 -37.99 7.64 16.79
N GLN A 13 -37.57 6.99 15.71
CA GLN A 13 -36.56 5.95 15.72
C GLN A 13 -35.34 6.54 16.42
N ASP A 14 -34.97 5.93 17.54
CA ASP A 14 -33.84 6.29 18.37
C ASP A 14 -32.57 6.34 17.51
N ARG A 15 -32.20 7.54 17.04
CA ARG A 15 -31.05 7.80 16.14
C ARG A 15 -29.71 7.71 16.85
N ARG A 16 -29.63 7.02 17.98
CA ARG A 16 -28.35 6.80 18.67
C ARG A 16 -27.44 5.94 17.78
N PRO A 17 -26.17 6.32 17.57
CA PRO A 17 -25.20 5.52 16.82
C PRO A 17 -25.12 4.10 17.38
N VAL A 18 -25.07 3.08 16.53
CA VAL A 18 -25.12 1.67 16.97
C VAL A 18 -23.98 1.36 17.95
N ARG A 19 -22.79 1.91 17.71
CA ARG A 19 -21.65 1.88 18.63
C ARG A 19 -21.98 2.28 20.07
N SER A 20 -22.81 3.31 20.28
CA SER A 20 -23.20 3.77 21.62
C SER A 20 -24.06 2.74 22.35
N LEU A 21 -24.91 2.01 21.61
CA LEU A 21 -25.75 0.95 22.15
C LEU A 21 -24.93 -0.32 22.45
N TYR A 22 -23.90 -0.59 21.66
CA TYR A 22 -22.91 -1.61 22.00
C TYR A 22 -22.17 -1.23 23.29
N LYS A 23 -21.68 0.00 23.43
CA LYS A 23 -21.05 0.49 24.68
C LYS A 23 -21.99 0.37 25.88
N GLU A 24 -23.29 0.64 25.70
CA GLU A 24 -24.31 0.43 26.74
C GLU A 24 -24.49 -1.06 27.09
N THR A 25 -24.55 -1.93 26.08
CA THR A 25 -24.68 -3.38 26.28
C THR A 25 -23.43 -3.98 26.94
N MET A 26 -22.23 -3.54 26.53
CA MET A 26 -20.97 -3.91 27.16
C MET A 26 -20.89 -3.39 28.58
N ARG A 27 -21.34 -2.16 28.89
CA ARG A 27 -21.49 -1.68 30.27
C ARG A 27 -22.35 -2.59 31.13
N LEU A 28 -23.40 -3.17 30.56
CA LEU A 28 -24.28 -4.07 31.32
C LEU A 28 -23.62 -5.43 31.60
N LEU A 29 -22.70 -5.86 30.75
CA LEU A 29 -21.90 -7.09 30.92
C LEU A 29 -20.63 -6.87 31.76
N GLU A 30 -19.97 -5.72 31.64
CA GLU A 30 -18.72 -5.34 32.32
C GLU A 30 -18.90 -5.11 33.84
N PHE A 31 -20.10 -4.77 34.29
CA PHE A 31 -20.37 -4.29 35.65
C PHE A 31 -21.34 -5.22 36.42
N PRO A 32 -20.95 -5.88 37.54
CA PRO A 32 -19.64 -5.95 38.21
C PRO A 32 -19.11 -7.40 38.44
N LYS A 33 -17.85 -7.47 38.91
CA LYS A 33 -17.00 -8.66 39.22
C LYS A 33 -17.60 -9.74 40.15
N GLY A 34 -18.86 -9.61 40.55
CA GLY A 34 -19.60 -10.60 41.30
C GLY A 34 -21.04 -10.14 41.44
N ALA A 35 -21.98 -11.08 41.32
CA ALA A 35 -23.38 -10.88 41.72
C ALA A 35 -23.51 -10.40 43.18
N SER A 36 -22.47 -10.69 43.95
CA SER A 36 -22.30 -10.38 45.36
C SER A 36 -20.87 -9.97 45.68
N VAL A 37 -20.71 -9.24 46.77
CA VAL A 37 -19.44 -8.94 47.42
C VAL A 37 -19.50 -9.44 48.85
N VAL A 38 -18.42 -10.04 49.34
CA VAL A 38 -18.24 -10.47 50.74
C VAL A 38 -16.96 -9.83 51.27
N ARG A 39 -17.04 -9.16 52.42
CA ARG A 39 -15.91 -8.46 53.05
C ARG A 39 -15.99 -8.51 54.56
N VAL A 40 -14.83 -8.42 55.21
CA VAL A 40 -14.72 -8.19 56.64
C VAL A 40 -14.59 -6.68 56.86
N LEU A 41 -15.19 -6.16 57.94
CA LEU A 41 -15.01 -4.75 58.30
C LEU A 41 -13.54 -4.51 58.66
N THR A 42 -13.03 -3.33 58.33
CA THR A 42 -11.71 -2.90 58.79
C THR A 42 -11.74 -2.65 60.29
N ALA A 43 -10.58 -2.70 60.97
CA ALA A 43 -10.50 -2.45 62.41
C ALA A 43 -11.07 -1.07 62.81
N LYS A 44 -10.91 -0.06 61.94
CA LYS A 44 -11.51 1.26 62.14
C LYS A 44 -13.03 1.22 62.11
N GLU A 45 -13.60 0.59 61.08
CA GLU A 45 -15.05 0.44 60.95
C GLU A 45 -15.64 -0.39 62.07
N GLU A 46 -14.96 -1.47 62.47
CA GLU A 46 -15.38 -2.26 63.61
C GLU A 46 -15.35 -1.45 64.92
N ALA A 47 -14.35 -0.59 65.12
CA ALA A 47 -14.31 0.33 66.24
C ALA A 47 -15.44 1.38 66.18
N ASP A 48 -15.73 1.91 64.99
CA ASP A 48 -16.81 2.87 64.77
C ASP A 48 -18.20 2.24 64.99
N VAL A 49 -18.41 1.00 64.55
CA VAL A 49 -19.65 0.23 64.85
C VAL A 49 -19.78 -0.04 66.35
N ARG A 50 -18.69 -0.41 67.03
CA ARG A 50 -18.72 -0.68 68.49
C ARG A 50 -18.98 0.58 69.32
N ARG A 51 -18.73 1.78 68.78
CA ARG A 51 -19.03 3.07 69.43
C ARG A 51 -20.48 3.49 69.27
N LEU A 52 -21.24 2.85 68.38
CA LEU A 52 -22.68 3.07 68.29
C LEU A 52 -23.33 2.64 69.62
N PRO A 53 -24.44 3.29 70.05
CA PRO A 53 -25.13 2.95 71.29
C PRO A 53 -25.35 1.43 71.38
N ALA A 54 -24.92 0.83 72.49
CA ALA A 54 -24.93 -0.63 72.64
C ALA A 54 -26.34 -1.18 72.41
N TRP A 55 -26.48 -2.02 71.40
CA TRP A 55 -27.70 -2.80 71.20
C TRP A 55 -27.68 -3.96 72.18
N ASP A 56 -28.55 -3.93 73.18
CA ASP A 56 -28.81 -5.13 73.93
C ASP A 56 -29.67 -6.08 73.09
N LEU A 57 -29.01 -6.90 72.28
CA LEU A 57 -29.65 -7.96 71.50
C LEU A 57 -29.85 -9.23 72.34
N SER A 58 -29.42 -9.25 73.61
CA SER A 58 -29.52 -10.43 74.49
C SER A 58 -30.96 -10.93 74.63
N PRO A 59 -32.01 -10.08 74.71
CA PRO A 59 -33.40 -10.56 74.74
C PRO A 59 -33.83 -11.30 73.47
N LEU A 60 -33.30 -10.87 72.31
CA LEU A 60 -33.61 -11.44 71.00
C LEU A 60 -32.85 -12.74 70.77
N VAL A 61 -31.60 -12.79 71.22
CA VAL A 61 -30.74 -13.97 71.21
C VAL A 61 -31.18 -15.00 72.26
N GLY A 62 -31.85 -14.59 73.33
CA GLY A 62 -32.39 -15.49 74.36
C GLY A 62 -33.70 -16.18 73.97
N ALA A 63 -34.39 -15.68 72.94
CA ALA A 63 -35.68 -16.23 72.52
C ALA A 63 -35.53 -17.65 71.94
N THR A 64 -36.39 -18.58 72.38
CA THR A 64 -36.37 -20.00 71.98
C THR A 64 -36.90 -20.27 70.58
N ALA A 65 -37.42 -19.25 69.89
CA ALA A 65 -37.93 -19.39 68.54
C ALA A 65 -36.80 -19.84 67.58
N PRO A 66 -37.09 -20.78 66.66
CA PRO A 66 -36.09 -21.33 65.74
C PRO A 66 -35.53 -20.27 64.78
N THR A 67 -36.36 -19.29 64.41
CA THR A 67 -35.97 -18.14 63.59
C THR A 67 -36.82 -16.94 63.99
N MET A 68 -36.22 -15.75 64.03
CA MET A 68 -36.92 -14.51 64.34
C MET A 68 -36.59 -13.45 63.30
N ILE A 69 -37.63 -12.79 62.78
CA ILE A 69 -37.52 -11.65 61.85
C ILE A 69 -38.14 -10.45 62.55
N LEU A 70 -37.37 -9.38 62.71
CA LEU A 70 -37.83 -8.14 63.33
C LEU A 70 -37.86 -7.03 62.28
N ALA A 71 -39.03 -6.42 62.10
CA ALA A 71 -39.16 -5.23 61.29
C ALA A 71 -38.51 -4.02 62.00
N PRO A 72 -38.00 -3.01 61.26
CA PRO A 72 -37.40 -1.80 61.83
C PRO A 72 -38.29 -1.09 62.85
N SER A 73 -39.60 -1.04 62.61
CA SER A 73 -40.59 -0.43 63.51
C SER A 73 -40.76 -1.15 64.85
N SER A 74 -40.32 -2.40 64.95
CA SER A 74 -40.42 -3.23 66.15
C SER A 74 -39.10 -3.28 66.93
N MET A 75 -38.08 -2.54 66.50
CA MET A 75 -36.78 -2.51 67.18
C MET A 75 -36.84 -1.59 68.39
N PRO A 76 -36.32 -2.00 69.56
CA PRO A 76 -36.38 -1.20 70.79
C PRO A 76 -35.36 -0.05 70.82
N PHE A 77 -34.66 0.23 69.71
CA PHE A 77 -33.58 1.21 69.63
C PHE A 77 -33.66 2.03 68.33
N ASN A 78 -33.00 3.19 68.35
CA ASN A 78 -32.94 4.09 67.20
C ASN A 78 -32.01 3.50 66.11
N THR A 79 -32.58 3.13 64.97
CA THR A 79 -31.83 2.58 63.82
C THR A 79 -31.08 3.65 63.03
N ALA A 80 -31.42 4.94 63.20
CA ALA A 80 -30.89 6.03 62.37
C ALA A 80 -29.36 6.20 62.49
N THR A 81 -28.78 5.98 63.68
CA THR A 81 -27.33 6.10 63.86
C THR A 81 -26.59 4.98 63.12
N PHE A 82 -27.16 3.78 63.07
CA PHE A 82 -26.57 2.66 62.35
C PHE A 82 -26.76 2.81 60.83
N ASP A 83 -27.93 3.27 60.39
CA ASP A 83 -28.18 3.59 58.99
C ASP A 83 -27.21 4.68 58.51
N SER A 84 -26.93 5.70 59.34
CA SER A 84 -25.92 6.71 59.06
C SER A 84 -24.53 6.09 58.90
N PHE A 85 -24.12 5.19 59.79
CA PHE A 85 -22.85 4.47 59.66
C PHE A 85 -22.79 3.63 58.37
N VAL A 86 -23.82 2.84 58.08
CA VAL A 86 -23.86 1.97 56.88
C VAL A 86 -23.77 2.80 55.60
N ASN A 87 -24.52 3.90 55.54
CA ASN A 87 -24.50 4.81 54.39
C ASN A 87 -23.16 5.57 54.28
N ALA A 88 -22.52 5.94 55.39
CA ALA A 88 -21.24 6.65 55.34
C ALA A 88 -20.05 5.72 55.04
N ALA A 89 -20.02 4.51 55.61
CA ALA A 89 -18.87 3.62 55.56
C ALA A 89 -18.99 2.51 54.50
N LEU A 90 -20.17 1.87 54.39
CA LEU A 90 -20.34 0.68 53.55
C LEU A 90 -20.82 1.03 52.15
N VAL A 91 -21.76 1.97 51.99
CA VAL A 91 -22.30 2.35 50.66
C VAL A 91 -21.21 2.75 49.66
N PRO A 92 -20.20 3.59 49.96
CA PRO A 92 -19.12 3.90 49.00
C PRO A 92 -18.34 2.66 48.53
N ARG A 93 -18.20 1.66 49.40
CA ARG A 93 -17.55 0.38 49.06
C ARG A 93 -18.45 -0.49 48.20
N LEU A 94 -19.75 -0.50 48.49
CA LEU A 94 -20.75 -1.18 47.68
C LEU A 94 -20.91 -0.51 46.32
N GLU A 95 -20.80 0.80 46.24
CA GLU A 95 -20.78 1.53 44.97
C GLU A 95 -19.58 1.08 44.14
N THR A 96 -18.42 0.91 44.77
CA THR A 96 -17.22 0.41 44.08
C THR A 96 -17.35 -1.08 43.68
N ALA A 97 -17.95 -1.91 44.55
CA ALA A 97 -18.00 -3.36 44.40
C ALA A 97 -19.18 -3.85 43.56
N LEU A 98 -20.39 -3.38 43.87
CA LEU A 98 -21.63 -3.69 43.15
C LEU A 98 -21.89 -2.70 42.01
N ARG A 99 -21.26 -1.53 41.96
CA ARG A 99 -21.37 -0.57 40.83
C ARG A 99 -22.77 -0.40 40.25
N PRO A 100 -23.74 0.11 41.04
CA PRO A 100 -25.14 0.23 40.63
C PRO A 100 -25.35 1.34 39.58
N ALA A 101 -26.54 1.42 38.96
CA ALA A 101 -26.79 2.30 37.80
C ALA A 101 -26.79 3.79 38.12
N GLY A 102 -26.89 4.16 39.39
CA GLY A 102 -26.88 5.53 39.87
C GLY A 102 -26.67 5.55 41.38
N ALA A 103 -26.71 6.76 41.96
CA ALA A 103 -26.58 6.97 43.39
C ALA A 103 -27.67 6.21 44.16
N PHE A 104 -27.31 5.66 45.31
CA PHE A 104 -28.19 4.85 46.14
C PHE A 104 -27.88 5.02 47.61
N TYR A 105 -28.81 4.56 48.44
CA TYR A 105 -28.65 4.47 49.89
C TYR A 105 -29.09 3.10 50.39
N ALA A 106 -28.61 2.74 51.57
CA ALA A 106 -29.02 1.55 52.30
C ALA A 106 -30.08 1.92 53.34
N SER A 107 -31.20 1.20 53.36
CA SER A 107 -32.27 1.34 54.36
C SER A 107 -32.49 0.01 55.06
N LEU A 108 -32.48 0.00 56.40
CA LEU A 108 -32.66 -1.24 57.16
C LEU A 108 -34.05 -1.81 56.88
N ALA A 109 -34.07 -3.07 56.44
CA ALA A 109 -35.29 -3.77 56.06
C ALA A 109 -35.77 -4.73 57.16
N LEU A 110 -34.83 -5.42 57.83
CA LEU A 110 -35.10 -6.30 58.97
C LEU A 110 -33.82 -6.64 59.75
N VAL A 111 -34.00 -7.12 60.99
CA VAL A 111 -33.00 -7.92 61.71
C VAL A 111 -33.42 -9.40 61.62
N ALA A 112 -32.52 -10.25 61.14
CA ALA A 112 -32.72 -11.69 61.08
C ALA A 112 -31.89 -12.38 62.17
N VAL A 113 -32.56 -13.13 63.04
CA VAL A 113 -31.93 -14.10 63.96
C VAL A 113 -32.24 -15.48 63.43
N ASP A 114 -31.22 -16.18 62.97
CA ASP A 114 -31.37 -17.49 62.34
C ASP A 114 -30.59 -18.56 63.11
N ARG A 115 -31.31 -19.58 63.60
CA ARG A 115 -30.75 -20.75 64.29
C ARG A 115 -30.81 -22.02 63.44
N ILE A 116 -31.60 -22.01 62.37
CA ILE A 116 -31.78 -23.17 61.48
C ILE A 116 -30.75 -23.11 60.35
N GLY A 117 -30.43 -21.92 59.86
CA GLY A 117 -29.66 -21.74 58.63
C GLY A 117 -30.54 -21.81 57.40
N THR A 118 -31.65 -21.08 57.38
CA THR A 118 -32.56 -20.99 56.22
C THR A 118 -32.36 -19.65 55.49
N ALA A 119 -32.51 -19.65 54.17
CA ALA A 119 -32.44 -18.41 53.38
C ALA A 119 -33.66 -17.49 53.59
N THR A 120 -34.81 -18.07 53.95
CA THR A 120 -36.10 -17.37 54.04
C THR A 120 -36.12 -16.29 55.13
N THR A 121 -35.32 -16.44 56.18
CA THR A 121 -35.20 -15.47 57.29
C THR A 121 -34.55 -14.16 56.88
N MET A 122 -33.82 -14.16 55.76
CA MET A 122 -33.07 -13.01 55.28
C MET A 122 -33.75 -12.30 54.10
N VAL A 123 -34.96 -12.70 53.72
CA VAL A 123 -35.71 -12.10 52.61
C VAL A 123 -36.64 -11.03 53.17
N PRO A 124 -36.46 -9.73 52.84
CA PRO A 124 -37.38 -8.69 53.25
C PRO A 124 -38.79 -8.94 52.72
N ALA A 125 -39.79 -8.90 53.61
CA ALA A 125 -41.20 -9.05 53.24
C ALA A 125 -41.70 -7.89 52.37
N HIS A 126 -41.15 -6.69 52.56
CA HIS A 126 -41.44 -5.50 51.76
C HIS A 126 -40.15 -4.93 51.17
N ARG A 127 -40.18 -4.60 49.88
CA ARG A 127 -39.09 -3.94 49.16
C ARG A 127 -39.60 -2.65 48.54
N PRO A 128 -39.08 -1.48 48.93
CA PRO A 128 -39.43 -0.21 48.30
C PRO A 128 -39.15 -0.21 46.80
N ILE A 129 -39.88 0.62 46.05
CA ILE A 129 -39.63 0.85 44.62
C ILE A 129 -38.19 1.38 44.46
N GLY A 130 -37.46 0.85 43.47
CA GLY A 130 -36.04 1.17 43.25
C GLY A 130 -35.04 0.36 44.07
N THR A 131 -35.50 -0.63 44.84
CA THR A 131 -34.60 -1.58 45.51
C THR A 131 -33.90 -2.45 44.46
N PHE A 132 -32.58 -2.32 44.33
CA PHE A 132 -31.77 -3.07 43.37
C PHE A 132 -30.98 -4.22 43.95
N GLY A 133 -30.83 -4.25 45.27
CA GLY A 133 -30.02 -5.23 45.96
C GLY A 133 -30.29 -5.32 47.45
N SER A 134 -29.56 -6.20 48.10
CA SER A 134 -29.60 -6.38 49.54
C SER A 134 -28.19 -6.36 50.12
N LEU A 135 -28.03 -5.68 51.25
CA LEU A 135 -26.80 -5.71 52.06
C LEU A 135 -27.10 -6.46 53.35
N TYR A 136 -26.26 -7.42 53.67
CA TYR A 136 -26.28 -8.24 54.86
C TYR A 136 -25.08 -7.83 55.72
N VAL A 137 -25.31 -7.29 56.90
CA VAL A 137 -24.25 -6.98 57.87
C VAL A 137 -24.36 -7.98 59.01
N ALA A 138 -23.32 -8.79 59.20
CA ALA A 138 -23.28 -9.76 60.26
C ALA A 138 -22.73 -9.17 61.54
N LEU A 139 -23.49 -9.37 62.61
CA LEU A 139 -23.09 -8.99 63.96
C LEU A 139 -22.25 -10.12 64.57
N PRO A 140 -21.30 -9.80 65.45
CA PRO A 140 -20.39 -10.77 66.03
C PRO A 140 -21.15 -11.65 67.02
N HIS A 141 -21.67 -12.77 66.54
CA HIS A 141 -22.32 -13.78 67.35
C HIS A 141 -21.71 -15.15 67.05
N HIS A 142 -21.62 -16.00 68.07
CA HIS A 142 -21.09 -17.35 67.89
C HIS A 142 -22.16 -18.27 67.27
N PHE A 143 -21.80 -18.89 66.15
CA PHE A 143 -22.55 -19.99 65.55
C PHE A 143 -21.58 -20.96 64.85
N VAL A 144 -22.03 -22.19 64.62
CA VAL A 144 -21.32 -23.23 63.88
C VAL A 144 -22.20 -23.70 62.73
N GLY A 145 -21.60 -23.91 61.55
CA GLY A 145 -22.34 -24.14 60.31
C GLY A 145 -22.84 -22.84 59.69
N GLY A 146 -23.97 -22.88 58.97
CA GLY A 146 -24.64 -21.66 58.53
C GLY A 146 -23.97 -20.88 57.40
N ALA A 147 -23.05 -21.48 56.65
CA ALA A 147 -22.40 -20.79 55.52
C ALA A 147 -23.44 -20.26 54.53
N LEU A 148 -23.25 -19.02 54.10
CA LEU A 148 -24.11 -18.35 53.13
C LEU A 148 -23.42 -18.35 51.77
N SER A 149 -24.09 -18.89 50.76
CA SER A 149 -23.62 -18.84 49.39
C SER A 149 -24.53 -17.92 48.59
N PHE A 150 -23.93 -16.90 47.97
CA PHE A 150 -24.59 -16.01 47.04
C PHE A 150 -24.34 -16.54 45.64
N MET A 151 -25.40 -17.08 45.03
CA MET A 151 -25.33 -17.76 43.74
C MET A 151 -26.02 -16.94 42.65
N ARG A 152 -25.32 -16.80 41.52
CA ARG A 152 -25.89 -16.28 40.27
C ARG A 152 -25.27 -17.04 39.11
N GLY A 153 -26.07 -17.83 38.39
CA GLY A 153 -25.53 -18.71 37.36
C GLY A 153 -24.48 -19.66 37.94
N ARG A 154 -23.25 -19.60 37.41
CA ARG A 154 -22.11 -20.39 37.89
C ARG A 154 -21.29 -19.67 38.97
N ASP A 155 -21.48 -18.37 39.15
CA ASP A 155 -20.76 -17.60 40.16
C ASP A 155 -21.34 -17.87 41.53
N THR A 156 -20.49 -18.36 42.42
CA THR A 156 -20.84 -18.61 43.82
C THR A 156 -19.83 -17.90 44.72
N SER A 157 -20.29 -16.93 45.50
CA SER A 157 -19.49 -16.36 46.59
C SER A 157 -19.96 -16.96 47.90
N THR A 158 -19.07 -17.61 48.64
CA THR A 158 -19.39 -18.15 49.96
C THR A 158 -18.94 -17.16 51.04
N TRP A 159 -19.81 -16.96 52.03
CA TRP A 159 -19.60 -16.13 53.21
C TRP A 159 -19.70 -17.04 54.44
N PHE A 160 -18.81 -16.80 55.41
CA PHE A 160 -18.53 -17.70 56.53
C PHE A 160 -17.98 -19.07 56.07
N GLU A 161 -16.87 -19.04 55.34
CA GLU A 161 -16.10 -20.26 55.10
C GLU A 161 -15.60 -20.85 56.43
N LEU A 162 -15.73 -22.17 56.54
CA LEU A 162 -15.58 -22.99 57.75
C LEU A 162 -14.23 -22.77 58.45
N SER A 163 -14.14 -21.79 59.35
CA SER A 163 -13.08 -21.76 60.35
C SER A 163 -13.69 -21.92 61.74
N PRO A 164 -13.59 -23.11 62.36
CA PRO A 164 -14.17 -23.38 63.67
C PRO A 164 -13.54 -22.56 64.82
N TRP A 165 -12.49 -21.78 64.55
CA TRP A 165 -11.68 -21.11 65.58
C TRP A 165 -11.55 -19.58 65.39
N SER A 166 -12.15 -18.99 64.35
CA SER A 166 -12.10 -17.53 64.20
C SER A 166 -13.14 -16.86 65.09
N LEU A 167 -12.70 -15.95 65.97
CA LEU A 167 -13.60 -15.05 66.70
C LEU A 167 -14.60 -14.40 65.72
N PRO A 168 -15.89 -14.31 66.07
CA PRO A 168 -16.88 -13.73 65.19
C PRO A 168 -16.51 -12.25 64.94
N ARG A 169 -16.15 -11.94 63.69
CA ARG A 169 -15.84 -10.58 63.25
C ARG A 169 -17.04 -9.96 62.57
N TYR A 170 -17.17 -8.65 62.68
CA TYR A 170 -18.09 -7.92 61.81
C TYR A 170 -17.69 -8.14 60.36
N SER A 171 -18.64 -8.61 59.57
CA SER A 171 -18.47 -8.77 58.14
C SER A 171 -19.75 -8.36 57.45
N TYR A 172 -19.67 -8.09 56.16
CA TYR A 172 -20.85 -7.84 55.36
C TYR A 172 -20.75 -8.57 54.04
N ALA A 173 -21.92 -8.94 53.54
CA ALA A 173 -22.09 -9.33 52.16
C ALA A 173 -23.14 -8.43 51.52
N ALA A 174 -23.02 -8.11 50.26
CA ALA A 174 -24.10 -7.45 49.53
C ALA A 174 -24.26 -8.11 48.18
N CYS A 175 -25.48 -8.15 47.67
CA CYS A 175 -25.76 -8.76 46.38
C CYS A 175 -26.88 -8.04 45.66
N TYR A 176 -26.92 -8.21 44.33
CA TYR A 176 -28.05 -7.78 43.53
C TYR A 176 -29.32 -8.54 43.90
N ARG A 177 -30.47 -7.94 43.64
CA ARG A 177 -31.80 -8.47 44.00
C ARG A 177 -32.05 -9.87 43.46
N HIS A 178 -31.55 -10.17 42.26
CA HIS A 178 -31.70 -11.47 41.61
C HIS A 178 -30.65 -12.51 42.00
N THR A 179 -29.77 -12.21 42.95
CA THR A 179 -28.81 -13.18 43.48
C THR A 179 -29.51 -14.13 44.44
N ARG A 180 -29.40 -15.44 44.19
CA ARG A 180 -29.99 -16.45 45.07
C ARG A 180 -29.12 -16.60 46.31
N VAL A 181 -29.68 -16.30 47.46
CA VAL A 181 -29.03 -16.58 48.74
C VAL A 181 -29.36 -18.01 49.15
N ILE A 182 -28.33 -18.83 49.33
CA ILE A 182 -28.44 -20.19 49.84
C ILE A 182 -27.79 -20.22 51.20
N SER A 183 -28.46 -20.84 52.16
CA SER A 183 -27.91 -21.04 53.50
C SER A 183 -27.73 -22.52 53.78
N LYS A 184 -26.56 -22.90 54.29
CA LYS A 184 -26.39 -24.20 54.95
C LYS A 184 -27.02 -24.19 56.33
N ALA A 185 -27.31 -25.37 56.87
CA ALA A 185 -27.86 -25.51 58.20
C ALA A 185 -26.88 -24.99 59.27
N ILE A 186 -27.41 -24.32 60.29
CA ILE A 186 -26.68 -23.95 61.51
C ILE A 186 -26.83 -25.11 62.48
N THR A 187 -25.70 -25.63 62.99
CA THR A 187 -25.69 -26.77 63.92
C THR A 187 -25.66 -26.33 65.37
N THR A 188 -25.03 -25.18 65.65
CA THR A 188 -24.88 -24.64 67.01
C THR A 188 -24.99 -23.12 66.98
N GLY A 189 -25.63 -22.53 67.98
CA GLY A 189 -25.74 -21.08 68.15
C GLY A 189 -26.77 -20.43 67.23
N CYS A 190 -26.57 -19.14 66.95
CA CYS A 190 -27.40 -18.38 66.03
C CYS A 190 -26.56 -17.33 65.29
N ARG A 191 -26.90 -17.05 64.04
CA ARG A 191 -26.36 -15.88 63.35
C ARG A 191 -27.35 -14.73 63.48
N VAL A 192 -26.82 -13.52 63.66
CA VAL A 192 -27.62 -12.29 63.69
C VAL A 192 -27.16 -11.41 62.53
N LEU A 193 -28.10 -11.10 61.64
CA LEU A 193 -27.85 -10.33 60.43
C LEU A 193 -28.75 -9.10 60.41
N LEU A 194 -28.18 -7.96 60.07
CA LEU A 194 -28.93 -6.80 59.62
C LEU A 194 -29.07 -6.87 58.12
N VAL A 195 -30.30 -6.81 57.64
CA VAL A 195 -30.59 -6.87 56.22
C VAL A 195 -31.11 -5.52 55.76
N TYR A 196 -30.38 -4.91 54.84
CA TYR A 196 -30.63 -3.61 54.24
C TYR A 196 -31.15 -3.78 52.82
N ASN A 197 -32.16 -2.98 52.46
CA ASN A 197 -32.52 -2.72 51.06
C ASN A 197 -31.53 -1.69 50.48
N LEU A 198 -30.96 -1.98 49.32
CA LEU A 198 -30.17 -1.00 48.56
C LEU A 198 -31.08 -0.32 47.54
N ILE A 199 -31.35 0.96 47.72
CA ILE A 199 -32.42 1.69 47.01
C ILE A 199 -31.81 2.86 46.23
N TYR A 200 -32.13 2.97 44.95
CA TYR A 200 -31.74 4.13 44.15
C TYR A 200 -32.34 5.42 44.71
N VAL A 201 -31.54 6.49 44.72
CA VAL A 201 -32.01 7.84 45.07
C VAL A 201 -33.07 8.31 44.07
N ASP A 202 -32.85 8.02 42.78
CA ASP A 202 -33.83 8.22 41.71
C ASP A 202 -34.27 6.87 41.12
N PRO A 203 -35.34 6.26 41.67
CA PRO A 203 -35.81 4.95 41.25
C PRO A 203 -36.59 4.97 39.93
N ARG A 204 -36.91 6.15 39.37
CA ARG A 204 -37.55 6.27 38.06
C ARG A 204 -36.52 6.24 36.95
N SER A 205 -35.37 6.88 37.17
CA SER A 205 -34.27 6.92 36.19
C SER A 205 -33.35 5.70 36.28
N HIS A 206 -33.28 5.05 37.45
CA HIS A 206 -32.45 3.87 37.65
C HIS A 206 -33.29 2.67 38.08
N THR A 207 -33.35 1.67 37.21
CA THR A 207 -34.14 0.45 37.43
C THR A 207 -33.28 -0.81 37.48
N ARG A 208 -31.96 -0.69 37.32
CA ARG A 208 -31.07 -1.85 37.25
C ARG A 208 -31.01 -2.58 38.58
N ASP A 209 -31.72 -3.70 38.70
CA ASP A 209 -31.74 -4.59 39.87
C ASP A 209 -31.04 -5.93 39.64
N TYR A 210 -30.44 -6.11 38.47
CA TYR A 210 -29.56 -7.23 38.10
C TYR A 210 -28.43 -6.75 37.16
N PRO A 211 -27.27 -7.40 37.16
CA PRO A 211 -26.40 -7.41 35.98
C PRO A 211 -27.14 -8.20 34.90
N ILE A 212 -27.07 -7.80 33.62
CA ILE A 212 -27.84 -8.47 32.57
C ILE A 212 -27.52 -9.98 32.53
N SER A 213 -28.52 -10.85 32.38
CA SER A 213 -28.24 -12.28 32.16
C SER A 213 -27.59 -12.46 30.79
N VAL A 214 -26.85 -13.54 30.60
CA VAL A 214 -26.24 -13.84 29.29
C VAL A 214 -27.33 -13.96 28.21
N ASP A 215 -28.49 -14.54 28.51
CA ASP A 215 -29.62 -14.64 27.58
C ASP A 215 -30.22 -13.28 27.21
N ALA A 216 -30.37 -12.39 28.19
CA ALA A 216 -30.88 -11.04 27.95
C ALA A 216 -29.85 -10.20 27.17
N ALA A 217 -28.56 -10.39 27.42
CA ALA A 217 -27.50 -9.77 26.62
C ALA A 217 -27.50 -10.32 25.19
N ALA A 218 -27.63 -11.63 25.00
CA ALA A 218 -27.74 -12.27 23.70
C ALA A 218 -28.95 -11.72 22.90
N THR A 219 -30.11 -11.56 23.56
CA THR A 219 -31.31 -10.97 22.94
C THR A 219 -31.08 -9.51 22.51
N ARG A 220 -30.42 -8.71 23.35
CA ARG A 220 -30.06 -7.33 23.00
C ARG A 220 -29.05 -7.27 21.86
N LEU A 221 -28.02 -8.11 21.90
CA LEU A 221 -27.02 -8.22 20.86
C LEU A 221 -27.66 -8.62 19.53
N SER A 222 -28.57 -9.59 19.52
CA SER A 222 -29.36 -9.97 18.33
C SER A 222 -30.13 -8.76 17.76
N THR A 223 -30.78 -7.98 18.63
CA THR A 223 -31.46 -6.74 18.22
C THR A 223 -30.49 -5.70 17.63
N LEU A 224 -29.24 -5.64 18.11
CA LEU A 224 -28.20 -4.76 17.58
C LEU A 224 -27.59 -5.27 16.28
N ALA A 225 -27.51 -6.59 16.07
CA ALA A 225 -27.03 -7.19 14.84
C ALA A 225 -27.94 -6.85 13.65
N ALA A 226 -29.25 -6.78 13.90
CA ALA A 226 -30.27 -6.44 12.90
C ALA A 226 -30.33 -4.94 12.54
N LYS A 227 -29.58 -4.07 13.23
CA LYS A 227 -29.51 -2.64 12.89
C LYS A 227 -28.55 -2.40 11.73
N ASP A 228 -28.72 -1.28 11.06
CA ASP A 228 -27.76 -0.81 10.05
C ASP A 228 -26.50 -0.27 10.74
N HIS A 229 -25.35 -0.89 10.44
CA HIS A 229 -24.03 -0.43 10.86
C HIS A 229 -23.42 0.50 9.82
N GLU A 230 -22.76 1.53 10.31
CA GLU A 230 -21.80 2.30 9.51
C GLU A 230 -20.60 1.40 9.15
N PRO A 231 -19.87 1.68 8.05
CA PRO A 231 -18.71 0.89 7.63
C PRO A 231 -17.69 0.65 8.76
N ASP A 232 -17.44 1.68 9.59
CA ASP A 232 -16.48 1.62 10.71
C ASP A 232 -16.98 0.79 11.91
N ASP A 233 -18.29 0.55 11.99
CA ASP A 233 -18.95 -0.26 13.02
C ASP A 233 -19.12 -1.73 12.57
N SER A 234 -18.64 -2.09 11.38
CA SER A 234 -18.65 -3.48 10.87
C SER A 234 -17.79 -4.42 11.73
N ARG A 235 -16.78 -3.87 12.43
CA ARG A 235 -15.90 -4.59 13.35
C ARG A 235 -15.86 -3.92 14.70
N LEU A 236 -16.08 -4.70 15.74
CA LEU A 236 -16.07 -4.22 17.11
C LEU A 236 -14.99 -4.95 17.89
N ALA A 237 -14.21 -4.21 18.66
CA ALA A 237 -13.14 -4.74 19.49
C ALA A 237 -13.43 -4.50 20.98
N TYR A 238 -13.12 -5.50 21.79
CA TYR A 238 -13.21 -5.48 23.24
C TYR A 238 -11.87 -5.94 23.84
N PRO A 239 -11.20 -5.14 24.68
CA PRO A 239 -9.90 -5.50 25.24
C PRO A 239 -10.04 -6.65 26.25
N ILE A 240 -9.15 -7.64 26.18
CA ILE A 240 -9.11 -8.76 27.14
C ILE A 240 -7.86 -8.68 28.02
N ARG A 241 -7.96 -9.23 29.24
CA ARG A 241 -6.91 -9.12 30.27
C ARG A 241 -5.85 -10.23 30.19
N THR A 242 -6.09 -11.28 29.41
CA THR A 242 -5.20 -12.43 29.34
C THR A 242 -3.99 -12.15 28.45
N SER A 243 -2.79 -12.14 29.03
CA SER A 243 -1.54 -11.76 28.35
C SER A 243 -0.74 -12.92 27.75
N THR A 244 -1.00 -14.17 28.13
CA THR A 244 -0.05 -15.28 27.85
C THR A 244 -0.44 -16.21 26.70
N SER A 245 -1.72 -16.31 26.35
CA SER A 245 -2.17 -17.15 25.22
C SER A 245 -3.50 -16.64 24.66
N LEU A 246 -3.56 -16.42 23.34
CA LEU A 246 -4.83 -16.29 22.61
C LEU A 246 -5.47 -17.68 22.62
N SER A 247 -6.42 -17.88 23.53
CA SER A 247 -7.25 -19.08 23.59
C SER A 247 -8.59 -18.74 24.24
N PHE A 248 -9.69 -19.14 23.60
CA PHE A 248 -11.02 -18.99 24.19
C PHE A 248 -11.18 -19.71 25.54
N ASN A 249 -10.41 -20.78 25.77
CA ASN A 249 -10.39 -21.51 27.04
C ASN A 249 -9.73 -20.73 28.18
N ALA A 250 -8.89 -19.74 27.86
CA ALA A 250 -8.23 -18.89 28.85
C ALA A 250 -9.12 -17.72 29.31
N LEU A 251 -10.22 -17.44 28.60
CA LEU A 251 -11.15 -16.36 28.97
C LEU A 251 -11.87 -16.66 30.29
N SER A 252 -12.01 -15.65 31.14
CA SER A 252 -12.63 -15.79 32.45
C SER A 252 -13.54 -14.61 32.80
N GLY A 253 -14.48 -14.86 33.72
CA GLY A 253 -15.48 -13.87 34.15
C GLY A 253 -16.23 -13.25 32.98
N HIS A 254 -16.30 -11.92 32.97
CA HIS A 254 -17.07 -11.14 31.99
C HIS A 254 -16.65 -11.35 30.51
N GLU A 255 -15.38 -11.63 30.21
CA GLU A 255 -14.92 -11.86 28.82
C GLU A 255 -15.55 -13.15 28.27
N ARG A 256 -15.58 -14.19 29.11
CA ARG A 256 -16.22 -15.47 28.77
C ARG A 256 -17.74 -15.30 28.64
N ASP A 257 -18.36 -14.54 29.54
CA ASP A 257 -19.81 -14.27 29.48
C ASP A 257 -20.19 -13.46 28.25
N LEU A 258 -19.35 -12.51 27.82
CA LEU A 258 -19.52 -11.75 26.60
C LEU A 258 -19.42 -12.67 25.36
N VAL A 259 -18.37 -13.50 25.27
CA VAL A 259 -18.27 -14.48 24.18
C VAL A 259 -19.48 -15.41 24.16
N HIS A 260 -19.92 -15.88 25.32
CA HIS A 260 -21.10 -16.73 25.42
C HIS A 260 -22.37 -15.99 24.95
N ALA A 261 -22.55 -14.72 25.32
CA ALA A 261 -23.68 -13.91 24.86
C ALA A 261 -23.66 -13.67 23.34
N LEU A 262 -22.49 -13.39 22.75
CA LEU A 262 -22.30 -13.19 21.31
C LEU A 262 -22.57 -14.49 20.53
N VAL A 263 -22.09 -15.62 21.02
CA VAL A 263 -22.32 -16.93 20.39
C VAL A 263 -23.78 -17.36 20.55
N LEU A 264 -24.37 -17.15 21.73
CA LEU A 264 -25.75 -17.51 22.04
C LEU A 264 -26.76 -16.69 21.23
N SER A 265 -26.46 -15.44 20.88
CA SER A 265 -27.36 -14.66 20.02
C SER A 265 -27.49 -15.25 18.64
N GLY A 266 -26.51 -16.04 18.18
CA GLY A 266 -26.51 -16.66 16.85
C GLY A 266 -26.20 -15.70 15.70
N ASP A 267 -26.10 -14.39 15.97
CA ASP A 267 -26.00 -13.35 14.94
C ASP A 267 -24.59 -12.77 14.79
N PHE A 268 -23.64 -13.13 15.66
CA PHE A 268 -22.25 -12.67 15.61
C PHE A 268 -21.28 -13.81 15.35
N ASP A 269 -20.20 -13.46 14.67
CA ASP A 269 -18.95 -14.21 14.70
C ASP A 269 -17.97 -13.51 15.67
N VAL A 270 -17.07 -14.31 16.23
CA VAL A 270 -16.18 -13.89 17.31
C VAL A 270 -14.77 -14.43 17.06
N ALA A 271 -13.76 -13.61 17.26
CA ALA A 271 -12.35 -13.97 17.17
C ALA A 271 -11.55 -13.39 18.35
N LEU A 272 -10.48 -14.06 18.72
CA LEU A 272 -9.42 -13.50 19.55
C LEU A 272 -8.30 -13.01 18.65
N ALA A 273 -7.73 -11.86 18.97
CA ALA A 273 -6.63 -11.28 18.23
C ALA A 273 -5.58 -10.69 19.16
N SER A 274 -4.30 -10.78 18.78
CA SER A 274 -3.26 -9.95 19.40
C SER A 274 -3.27 -8.57 18.75
N VAL A 275 -3.03 -7.51 19.51
CA VAL A 275 -2.81 -6.16 18.95
C VAL A 275 -1.33 -5.85 18.88
N ARG A 276 -0.87 -5.32 17.74
CA ARG A 276 0.48 -4.78 17.60
C ARG A 276 0.46 -3.27 17.87
N PRO A 277 1.36 -2.74 18.72
CA PRO A 277 1.50 -1.30 18.91
C PRO A 277 1.89 -0.58 17.61
N LYS A 278 1.40 0.65 17.44
CA LYS A 278 1.61 1.50 16.25
C LYS A 278 3.10 1.78 15.93
N LEU A 279 3.96 1.74 16.96
CA LEU A 279 5.30 2.33 16.93
C LEU A 279 6.47 1.35 16.70
N THR A 280 6.25 0.04 16.67
CA THR A 280 7.36 -0.95 16.63
C THR A 280 7.59 -1.56 15.24
N PHE A 281 7.28 -0.84 14.16
CA PHE A 281 7.82 -1.18 12.84
C PHE A 281 9.33 -0.87 12.81
N ASP A 282 10.12 -1.71 13.48
CA ASP A 282 11.60 -1.67 13.51
C ASP A 282 12.25 -1.91 12.13
N GLY A 283 11.43 -2.08 11.09
CA GLY A 283 11.82 -2.39 9.71
C GLY A 283 11.88 -1.20 8.76
N GLY A 284 12.52 -0.08 9.12
CA GLY A 284 13.22 0.78 8.16
C GLY A 284 12.48 1.45 6.99
N VAL A 285 11.16 1.70 7.03
CA VAL A 285 10.48 2.42 5.93
C VAL A 285 9.97 3.79 6.39
N ASN A 286 10.56 4.89 5.89
CA ASN A 286 10.02 6.26 6.05
C ASN A 286 8.56 6.38 5.57
N LEU A 287 8.13 5.50 4.66
CA LEU A 287 6.75 5.41 4.19
C LEU A 287 5.78 4.97 5.30
N ALA A 288 6.20 4.10 6.22
CA ALA A 288 5.39 3.73 7.36
C ALA A 288 5.11 4.96 8.23
N GLY A 289 6.08 5.86 8.41
CA GLY A 289 5.88 7.12 9.15
C GLY A 289 4.79 8.01 8.54
N TYR A 290 4.78 8.17 7.21
CA TYR A 290 3.76 8.98 6.52
C TYR A 290 2.37 8.32 6.56
N ILE A 291 2.32 7.01 6.30
CA ILE A 291 1.10 6.19 6.41
C ILE A 291 0.55 6.26 7.84
N MET A 292 1.42 6.19 8.85
CA MET A 292 1.00 6.26 10.26
C MET A 292 0.47 7.62 10.69
N MET A 293 0.82 8.72 9.99
CA MET A 293 0.22 10.03 10.25
C MET A 293 -1.22 10.14 9.74
N ALA A 294 -1.58 9.39 8.70
CA ALA A 294 -2.93 9.35 8.16
C ALA A 294 -3.89 8.49 9.03
N VAL A 295 -3.37 7.49 9.73
CA VAL A 295 -4.17 6.62 10.60
C VAL A 295 -4.40 7.30 11.96
N PRO A 296 -5.65 7.39 12.47
CA PRO A 296 -5.94 7.94 13.80
C PRO A 296 -5.06 7.30 14.88
N GLU A 297 -4.60 8.09 15.86
CA GLU A 297 -3.73 7.61 16.94
C GLU A 297 -4.34 6.46 17.77
N THR A 298 -5.66 6.37 17.81
CA THR A 298 -6.40 5.32 18.53
C THR A 298 -6.50 4.00 17.78
N SER A 299 -5.97 3.94 16.55
CA SER A 299 -6.11 2.75 15.71
C SER A 299 -5.09 1.67 16.06
N HIS A 300 -5.52 0.44 15.95
CA HIS A 300 -4.79 -0.75 16.35
C HIS A 300 -4.75 -1.77 15.21
N ILE A 301 -3.60 -2.41 15.01
CA ILE A 301 -3.41 -3.45 13.98
C ILE A 301 -3.61 -4.81 14.61
N LEU A 302 -4.51 -5.62 14.03
CA LEU A 302 -4.69 -7.00 14.44
C LEU A 302 -3.53 -7.87 13.94
N GLY A 303 -2.95 -8.64 14.84
CA GLY A 303 -1.85 -9.57 14.59
C GLY A 303 -2.35 -11.00 14.37
N SER A 304 -1.95 -11.93 15.23
CA SER A 304 -2.45 -13.31 15.18
C SER A 304 -3.93 -13.37 15.53
N ILE A 305 -4.71 -14.08 14.72
CA ILE A 305 -6.16 -14.26 14.85
C ILE A 305 -6.48 -15.72 15.18
N GLU A 306 -7.35 -15.95 16.16
CA GLU A 306 -7.97 -17.24 16.49
C GLU A 306 -9.49 -17.09 16.37
N LEU A 307 -10.09 -17.74 15.37
CA LEU A 307 -11.54 -17.73 15.17
C LEU A 307 -12.24 -18.64 16.19
N HIS A 308 -13.40 -18.23 16.70
CA HIS A 308 -14.19 -19.07 17.59
C HIS A 308 -14.71 -20.32 16.84
N PRO A 309 -14.71 -21.53 17.44
CA PRO A 309 -15.14 -22.75 16.77
C PRO A 309 -16.55 -22.72 16.18
N SER A 310 -17.43 -21.84 16.67
CA SER A 310 -18.80 -21.68 16.13
C SER A 310 -18.86 -21.08 14.72
N ILE A 311 -17.76 -20.49 14.24
CA ILE A 311 -17.68 -19.88 12.89
C ILE A 311 -17.53 -20.97 11.81
N GLY A 312 -16.89 -22.09 12.15
CA GLY A 312 -16.42 -23.08 11.18
C GLY A 312 -15.04 -22.73 10.58
N ASP A 313 -14.63 -23.46 9.55
CA ASP A 313 -13.35 -23.26 8.85
C ASP A 313 -13.47 -22.15 7.80
N LEU A 314 -13.54 -20.89 8.24
CA LEU A 314 -13.56 -19.72 7.37
C LEU A 314 -12.17 -19.05 7.32
N ARG A 315 -11.23 -19.67 6.62
CA ARG A 315 -9.83 -19.23 6.55
C ARG A 315 -9.67 -17.81 6.02
N PHE A 316 -10.47 -17.41 5.05
CA PHE A 316 -10.44 -16.05 4.51
C PHE A 316 -10.67 -14.97 5.58
N LEU A 317 -11.47 -15.25 6.63
CA LEU A 317 -11.66 -14.32 7.75
C LEU A 317 -10.40 -14.24 8.59
N GLN A 318 -9.76 -15.37 8.87
CA GLN A 318 -8.54 -15.40 9.67
C GLN A 318 -7.41 -14.62 8.98
N GLU A 319 -7.23 -14.84 7.68
CA GLU A 319 -6.21 -14.19 6.86
C GLU A 319 -6.55 -12.72 6.56
N GLY A 320 -7.83 -12.41 6.32
CA GLY A 320 -8.31 -11.05 6.09
C GLY A 320 -8.26 -10.16 7.34
N LEU A 321 -8.56 -10.71 8.52
CA LEU A 321 -8.48 -9.96 9.77
C LEU A 321 -7.02 -9.70 10.19
N ALA A 322 -6.09 -10.58 9.84
CA ALA A 322 -4.67 -10.36 10.11
C ALA A 322 -4.17 -9.13 9.32
N GLY A 323 -3.62 -8.15 10.04
CA GLY A 323 -3.18 -6.88 9.47
C GLY A 323 -4.27 -5.82 9.32
N SER A 324 -5.53 -6.15 9.63
CA SER A 324 -6.62 -5.17 9.57
C SER A 324 -6.59 -4.21 10.76
N LEU A 325 -7.17 -3.02 10.54
CA LEU A 325 -7.25 -1.95 11.54
C LEU A 325 -8.62 -1.90 12.23
N PHE A 326 -8.61 -1.50 13.49
CA PHE A 326 -9.81 -1.02 14.19
C PHE A 326 -9.50 0.26 14.96
N HIS A 327 -10.45 1.19 15.01
CA HIS A 327 -10.19 2.56 15.47
C HIS A 327 -10.46 2.81 16.96
N ASP A 328 -11.34 2.04 17.60
CA ASP A 328 -11.68 2.25 19.00
C ASP A 328 -12.36 1.01 19.60
N TYR A 329 -12.31 0.90 20.93
CA TYR A 329 -12.90 -0.20 21.69
C TYR A 329 -14.36 0.08 22.05
N VAL A 330 -15.15 -0.97 22.16
CA VAL A 330 -16.51 -0.91 22.71
C VAL A 330 -16.51 -0.93 24.24
N SER A 331 -15.33 -1.06 24.87
CA SER A 331 -15.22 -1.07 26.32
C SER A 331 -15.43 0.30 26.94
N THR A 332 -15.99 0.29 28.14
CA THR A 332 -16.18 1.51 28.94
C THR A 332 -15.29 1.55 30.18
N ALA A 333 -14.57 0.46 30.42
CA ALA A 333 -13.72 0.25 31.58
C ALA A 333 -12.35 0.93 31.41
N ARG A 334 -12.32 2.27 31.57
CA ARG A 334 -11.14 3.16 31.53
C ARG A 334 -10.39 3.10 30.20
N GLN A 335 -9.82 4.23 29.78
CA GLN A 335 -8.73 4.23 28.82
C GLN A 335 -7.76 3.14 29.28
N VAL A 336 -7.57 2.08 28.47
CA VAL A 336 -6.52 1.10 28.72
C VAL A 336 -5.28 1.95 28.96
N ASP A 337 -4.76 1.93 30.19
CA ASP A 337 -3.61 2.76 30.55
C ASP A 337 -2.50 2.30 29.60
N HIS A 338 -2.28 3.06 28.51
CA HIS A 338 -1.31 2.73 27.46
C HIS A 338 0.14 2.74 27.99
N LYS A 339 0.31 2.88 29.31
CA LYS A 339 1.55 2.80 30.06
C LYS A 339 1.91 1.38 30.53
N ALA A 340 1.09 0.37 30.24
CA ALA A 340 1.53 -1.02 30.40
C ALA A 340 2.75 -1.24 29.49
N ASP A 341 3.87 -1.69 30.08
CA ASP A 341 5.18 -1.84 29.44
C ASP A 341 5.07 -2.35 27.98
N ASP A 342 5.79 -1.71 27.06
CA ASP A 342 5.76 -1.86 25.58
C ASP A 342 5.84 -3.32 25.03
N ASN A 343 5.99 -4.33 25.89
CA ASN A 343 6.16 -5.73 25.53
C ASN A 343 4.95 -6.64 25.81
N ASP A 344 3.93 -6.18 26.55
CA ASP A 344 2.76 -7.02 26.79
C ASP A 344 1.78 -6.90 25.61
N LEU A 345 1.75 -7.94 24.76
CA LEU A 345 0.76 -8.09 23.69
C LEU A 345 -0.65 -7.99 24.29
N LEU A 346 -1.32 -6.88 24.02
CA LEU A 346 -2.73 -6.71 24.36
C LEU A 346 -3.55 -7.67 23.51
N GLY A 347 -4.17 -8.66 24.16
CA GLY A 347 -5.22 -9.46 23.54
C GLY A 347 -6.49 -8.62 23.38
N VAL A 348 -7.22 -8.84 22.29
CA VAL A 348 -8.54 -8.28 22.06
C VAL A 348 -9.50 -9.35 21.57
N LEU A 349 -10.75 -9.22 22.00
CA LEU A 349 -11.89 -9.93 21.45
C LEU A 349 -12.48 -9.08 20.31
N VAL A 350 -12.48 -9.61 19.10
CA VAL A 350 -13.06 -8.97 17.92
C VAL A 350 -14.36 -9.69 17.56
N PHE A 351 -15.42 -8.95 17.25
CA PHE A 351 -16.69 -9.53 16.84
C PHE A 351 -17.39 -8.66 15.82
N TRP A 352 -18.22 -9.28 14.98
CA TRP A 352 -18.97 -8.63 13.92
C TRP A 352 -20.27 -9.39 13.63
N PRO A 353 -21.34 -8.72 13.15
CA PRO A 353 -22.53 -9.41 12.70
C PRO A 353 -22.23 -10.35 11.53
N LYS A 354 -22.85 -11.54 11.48
CA LYS A 354 -22.63 -12.53 10.42
C LYS A 354 -22.90 -11.99 9.01
N GLN A 355 -23.88 -11.10 8.87
CA GLN A 355 -24.20 -10.42 7.61
C GLN A 355 -23.13 -9.42 7.15
N ARG A 356 -22.12 -9.15 7.99
CA ARG A 356 -21.00 -8.21 7.75
C ARG A 356 -19.64 -8.90 7.66
N ARG A 357 -19.61 -10.22 7.38
CA ARG A 357 -18.36 -11.00 7.31
C ARG A 357 -17.36 -10.44 6.31
N LEU A 358 -17.81 -9.96 5.16
CA LEU A 358 -16.94 -9.43 4.11
C LEU A 358 -16.33 -8.08 4.51
N GLU A 359 -17.13 -7.20 5.08
CA GLU A 359 -16.67 -5.92 5.63
C GLU A 359 -15.67 -6.13 6.77
N ALA A 360 -15.95 -7.10 7.64
CA ALA A 360 -15.04 -7.45 8.72
C ALA A 360 -13.72 -8.03 8.20
N ALA A 361 -13.75 -8.89 7.18
CA ALA A 361 -12.54 -9.42 6.55
C ALA A 361 -11.71 -8.32 5.84
N GLY A 362 -12.36 -7.21 5.45
CA GLY A 362 -11.77 -6.16 4.64
C GLY A 362 -11.52 -6.58 3.19
N PRO A 363 -10.92 -5.71 2.38
CA PRO A 363 -10.66 -5.93 0.94
C PRO A 363 -9.97 -7.26 0.62
N HIS A 364 -8.87 -7.56 1.31
CA HIS A 364 -8.08 -8.77 1.07
C HIS A 364 -8.84 -10.05 1.45
N GLY A 365 -9.50 -10.06 2.62
CA GLY A 365 -10.31 -11.19 3.05
C GLY A 365 -11.53 -11.42 2.15
N ALA A 366 -12.13 -10.35 1.63
CA ALA A 366 -13.22 -10.45 0.66
C ALA A 366 -12.76 -11.06 -0.68
N LEU A 367 -11.53 -10.76 -1.13
CA LEU A 367 -10.93 -11.39 -2.31
C LEU A 367 -10.61 -12.87 -2.08
N LEU A 368 -10.05 -13.23 -0.91
CA LEU A 368 -9.84 -14.63 -0.54
C LEU A 368 -11.17 -15.41 -0.53
N CYS A 369 -12.23 -14.81 0.02
CA CYS A 369 -13.56 -15.39 0.00
C CYS A 369 -14.07 -15.63 -1.43
N LEU A 370 -13.82 -14.70 -2.36
CA LEU A 370 -14.19 -14.88 -3.76
C LEU A 370 -13.39 -15.99 -4.44
N GLU A 371 -12.09 -16.07 -4.19
CA GLU A 371 -11.24 -17.12 -4.75
C GLU A 371 -11.65 -18.51 -4.25
N ASP A 372 -11.95 -18.62 -2.96
CA ASP A 372 -12.50 -19.85 -2.36
C ASP A 372 -13.85 -20.21 -3.00
N ALA A 373 -14.74 -19.23 -3.19
CA ALA A 373 -16.07 -19.44 -3.79
C ALA A 373 -16.02 -19.81 -5.28
N VAL A 374 -15.00 -19.34 -6.02
CA VAL A 374 -14.77 -19.73 -7.43
C VAL A 374 -14.15 -21.12 -7.50
N SER A 375 -13.25 -21.45 -6.59
CA SER A 375 -12.49 -22.71 -6.60
C SER A 375 -13.24 -23.88 -5.99
N ARG A 376 -14.16 -23.62 -5.05
CA ARG A 376 -14.86 -24.62 -4.25
C ARG A 376 -16.37 -24.37 -4.31
N THR A 377 -17.18 -25.41 -4.28
CA THR A 377 -18.64 -25.32 -4.05
C THR A 377 -18.97 -25.02 -2.58
N ASP A 378 -18.15 -24.20 -1.93
CA ASP A 378 -18.26 -23.84 -0.52
C ASP A 378 -19.42 -22.86 -0.30
N PRO A 379 -19.90 -22.68 0.95
CA PRO A 379 -20.97 -21.74 1.23
C PRO A 379 -20.57 -20.31 0.85
N LEU A 380 -21.39 -19.66 0.01
CA LEU A 380 -21.26 -18.29 -0.47
C LEU A 380 -21.47 -17.21 0.62
N VAL A 381 -21.13 -17.54 1.87
CA VAL A 381 -21.19 -16.65 3.05
C VAL A 381 -22.58 -16.02 3.25
N GLY A 382 -23.64 -16.75 2.86
CA GLY A 382 -25.03 -16.28 2.96
C GLY A 382 -25.55 -15.54 1.72
N HIS A 383 -24.76 -15.42 0.66
CA HIS A 383 -25.20 -14.90 -0.63
C HIS A 383 -25.85 -15.99 -1.50
N GLU A 384 -26.85 -15.60 -2.29
CA GLU A 384 -27.62 -16.51 -3.14
C GLU A 384 -26.86 -16.99 -4.39
N SER A 385 -25.85 -16.25 -4.83
CA SER A 385 -25.07 -16.53 -6.04
C SER A 385 -23.68 -15.91 -5.96
N LEU A 386 -22.75 -16.44 -6.76
CA LEU A 386 -21.41 -15.87 -6.90
C LEU A 386 -21.46 -14.42 -7.41
N ASN A 387 -22.39 -14.09 -8.31
CA ASN A 387 -22.57 -12.72 -8.82
C ASN A 387 -23.05 -11.76 -7.72
N ALA A 388 -23.94 -12.22 -6.82
CA ALA A 388 -24.37 -11.44 -5.66
C ALA A 388 -23.21 -11.20 -4.69
N LEU A 389 -22.35 -12.21 -4.49
CA LEU A 389 -21.14 -12.08 -3.69
C LEU A 389 -20.16 -11.06 -4.31
N VAL A 390 -19.86 -11.16 -5.61
CA VAL A 390 -18.99 -10.18 -6.31
C VAL A 390 -19.54 -8.76 -6.19
N ARG A 391 -20.85 -8.56 -6.42
CA ARG A 391 -21.48 -7.24 -6.24
C ARG A 391 -21.35 -6.69 -4.82
N ARG A 392 -21.25 -7.56 -3.81
CA ARG A 392 -21.00 -7.13 -2.43
C ARG A 392 -19.54 -6.79 -2.18
N VAL A 393 -18.60 -7.46 -2.85
CA VAL A 393 -17.16 -7.21 -2.71
C VAL A 393 -16.69 -5.98 -3.47
N LEU A 394 -17.23 -5.70 -4.66
CA LEU A 394 -16.80 -4.56 -5.49
C LEU A 394 -16.81 -3.20 -4.75
N PRO A 395 -17.84 -2.85 -3.96
CA PRO A 395 -17.83 -1.63 -3.16
C PRO A 395 -16.74 -1.57 -2.09
N LEU A 396 -16.32 -2.72 -1.54
CA LEU A 396 -15.23 -2.79 -0.55
C LEU A 396 -13.86 -2.48 -1.18
N LEU A 397 -13.76 -2.65 -2.49
CA LEU A 397 -12.58 -2.32 -3.30
C LEU A 397 -12.67 -0.91 -3.90
N ALA A 398 -13.85 -0.30 -3.93
CA ALA A 398 -14.16 0.97 -4.59
C ALA A 398 -13.95 2.21 -3.71
N THR A 399 -13.18 2.09 -2.64
CA THR A 399 -13.08 3.12 -1.58
C THR A 399 -12.80 4.52 -2.16
N PRO A 400 -13.73 5.49 -1.98
CA PRO A 400 -13.70 6.79 -2.64
C PRO A 400 -12.61 7.72 -2.10
N ASP A 401 -12.08 7.44 -0.90
CA ASP A 401 -10.92 8.14 -0.36
C ASP A 401 -9.68 7.28 -0.58
N LEU A 402 -9.07 7.47 -1.76
CA LEU A 402 -7.87 6.74 -2.19
C LEU A 402 -6.73 6.84 -1.17
N SER A 403 -6.72 7.90 -0.35
CA SER A 403 -5.67 8.10 0.65
C SER A 403 -5.77 7.11 1.81
N GLU A 404 -6.97 6.90 2.36
CA GLU A 404 -7.18 6.06 3.55
C GLU A 404 -7.15 4.57 3.20
N ALA A 405 -7.79 4.18 2.10
CA ALA A 405 -7.84 2.77 1.72
C ALA A 405 -6.50 2.24 1.21
N ALA A 406 -5.74 3.05 0.46
CA ALA A 406 -4.38 2.68 0.08
C ALA A 406 -3.48 2.54 1.32
N VAL A 407 -3.67 3.39 2.33
CA VAL A 407 -3.00 3.28 3.63
C VAL A 407 -3.37 1.98 4.35
N HIS A 408 -4.66 1.68 4.48
CA HIS A 408 -5.16 0.46 5.12
C HIS A 408 -4.64 -0.80 4.44
N GLN A 409 -4.66 -0.84 3.10
CA GLN A 409 -4.14 -1.99 2.38
C GLN A 409 -2.62 -2.09 2.46
N ARG A 410 -1.86 -0.99 2.43
CA ARG A 410 -0.40 -1.04 2.62
C ARG A 410 -0.04 -1.59 4.00
N ILE A 411 -0.78 -1.21 5.03
CA ILE A 411 -0.65 -1.77 6.39
C ILE A 411 -0.95 -3.27 6.38
N GLN A 412 -2.04 -3.66 5.72
CA GLN A 412 -2.41 -5.07 5.60
C GLN A 412 -1.35 -5.87 4.82
N THR A 413 -0.77 -5.29 3.77
CA THR A 413 0.30 -5.90 2.96
C THR A 413 1.59 -6.06 3.75
N ALA A 414 1.94 -5.06 4.58
CA ALA A 414 3.09 -5.16 5.48
C ALA A 414 2.90 -6.26 6.54
N ALA A 415 1.67 -6.52 6.96
CA ALA A 415 1.34 -7.59 7.91
C ALA A 415 1.18 -8.97 7.24
N ASN A 416 0.67 -9.00 6.00
CA ASN A 416 0.39 -10.20 5.22
C ASN A 416 0.80 -9.97 3.75
N ALA A 417 1.95 -10.55 3.37
CA ALA A 417 2.50 -10.40 2.01
C ALA A 417 1.57 -10.91 0.90
N SER A 418 0.60 -11.79 1.20
CA SER A 418 -0.40 -12.26 0.22
C SER A 418 -1.49 -11.22 -0.11
N ALA A 419 -1.51 -10.09 0.61
CA ALA A 419 -2.41 -8.96 0.32
C ALA A 419 -1.90 -8.06 -0.81
N THR A 420 -0.75 -8.38 -1.42
CA THR A 420 -0.37 -7.84 -2.72
C THR A 420 -1.28 -8.40 -3.83
N GLU A 421 -1.35 -7.72 -4.98
CA GLU A 421 -2.01 -8.21 -6.20
C GLU A 421 -3.56 -8.23 -6.21
N CYS A 422 -4.24 -7.34 -5.46
CA CYS A 422 -5.71 -7.25 -5.49
C CYS A 422 -6.29 -7.19 -6.91
N PHE A 423 -5.70 -6.38 -7.80
CA PHE A 423 -6.10 -6.29 -9.20
C PHE A 423 -5.98 -7.63 -9.94
N ALA A 424 -4.79 -8.27 -9.92
CA ALA A 424 -4.57 -9.49 -10.68
C ALA A 424 -5.45 -10.65 -10.20
N ARG A 425 -5.71 -10.72 -8.89
CA ARG A 425 -6.62 -11.70 -8.28
C ARG A 425 -8.06 -11.50 -8.73
N LEU A 426 -8.58 -10.27 -8.60
CA LEU A 426 -9.95 -9.97 -9.02
C LEU A 426 -10.14 -10.10 -10.53
N ALA A 427 -9.18 -9.66 -11.34
CA ALA A 427 -9.20 -9.82 -12.79
C ALA A 427 -9.33 -11.30 -13.18
N ARG A 428 -8.54 -12.20 -12.58
CA ARG A 428 -8.65 -13.65 -12.79
C ARG A 428 -10.02 -14.20 -12.37
N ILE A 429 -10.55 -13.77 -11.22
CA ILE A 429 -11.88 -14.17 -10.75
C ILE A 429 -12.96 -13.74 -11.74
N LEU A 430 -12.94 -12.49 -12.18
CA LEU A 430 -13.91 -11.96 -13.14
C LEU A 430 -13.83 -12.69 -14.48
N ASP A 431 -12.61 -12.99 -14.96
CA ASP A 431 -12.41 -13.76 -16.19
C ASP A 431 -13.00 -15.17 -16.09
N VAL A 432 -12.89 -15.84 -14.94
CA VAL A 432 -13.50 -17.15 -14.70
C VAL A 432 -15.02 -17.06 -14.65
N ILE A 433 -15.57 -15.99 -14.06
CA ILE A 433 -17.02 -15.77 -14.00
C ILE A 433 -17.60 -15.47 -15.39
N GLY A 434 -16.87 -14.69 -16.20
CA GLY A 434 -17.26 -14.39 -17.58
C GLY A 434 -18.51 -13.51 -17.73
N ASP A 435 -18.95 -12.80 -16.68
CA ASP A 435 -20.09 -11.88 -16.72
C ASP A 435 -19.63 -10.46 -17.09
N PRO A 436 -19.89 -9.98 -18.33
CA PRO A 436 -19.46 -8.65 -18.76
C PRO A 436 -20.10 -7.52 -17.95
N THR A 437 -21.26 -7.74 -17.33
CA THR A 437 -21.92 -6.73 -16.48
C THR A 437 -21.11 -6.48 -15.20
N LEU A 438 -20.56 -7.55 -14.61
CA LEU A 438 -19.70 -7.43 -13.42
C LEU A 438 -18.35 -6.82 -13.76
N MET A 439 -17.77 -7.17 -14.92
CA MET A 439 -16.54 -6.55 -15.43
C MET A 439 -16.74 -5.05 -15.67
N ALA A 440 -17.85 -4.67 -16.32
CA ALA A 440 -18.21 -3.27 -16.52
C ALA A 440 -18.43 -2.54 -15.19
N THR A 441 -19.09 -3.19 -14.22
CA THR A 441 -19.26 -2.62 -12.87
C THR A 441 -17.90 -2.42 -12.19
N TYR A 442 -17.00 -3.39 -12.28
CA TYR A 442 -15.65 -3.28 -11.73
C TYR A 442 -14.86 -2.11 -12.34
N MET A 443 -14.87 -1.98 -13.67
CA MET A 443 -14.28 -0.84 -14.38
C MET A 443 -14.91 0.50 -13.93
N ALA A 444 -16.24 0.52 -13.80
CA ALA A 444 -16.99 1.69 -13.40
C ALA A 444 -16.74 2.13 -11.95
N THR A 445 -16.54 1.21 -11.01
CA THR A 445 -16.56 1.53 -9.58
C THR A 445 -15.29 1.23 -8.82
N SER A 446 -14.49 0.22 -9.18
CA SER A 446 -13.42 -0.26 -8.28
C SER A 446 -12.05 -0.45 -8.93
N LEU A 447 -11.93 -0.36 -10.25
CA LEU A 447 -10.65 -0.41 -10.94
C LEU A 447 -9.93 0.94 -10.84
N ASP A 448 -8.74 0.94 -10.23
CA ASP A 448 -7.91 2.13 -10.02
C ASP A 448 -6.41 1.82 -10.23
N VAL A 449 -5.67 2.78 -10.80
CA VAL A 449 -4.22 2.71 -11.08
C VAL A 449 -3.38 3.12 -9.89
N VAL A 450 -3.87 4.07 -9.07
CA VAL A 450 -3.11 4.57 -7.91
C VAL A 450 -3.10 3.53 -6.79
N SER A 451 -4.14 2.71 -6.75
CA SER A 451 -4.24 1.57 -5.87
C SER A 451 -3.27 0.43 -6.25
N PHE A 452 -2.48 -0.03 -5.28
CA PHE A 452 -1.94 -1.41 -5.22
C PHE A 452 -0.78 -1.80 -6.14
N ASP A 453 0.25 -0.97 -6.31
CA ASP A 453 1.44 -1.29 -7.14
C ASP A 453 1.09 -1.79 -8.55
N THR A 454 -0.16 -1.53 -8.99
CA THR A 454 -0.72 -2.11 -10.19
C THR A 454 -0.24 -1.27 -11.36
N LYS A 455 0.57 -1.89 -12.21
CA LYS A 455 1.16 -1.18 -13.34
C LYS A 455 0.06 -0.91 -14.39
N PRO A 456 -0.04 0.32 -14.94
CA PRO A 456 -1.00 0.64 -15.99
C PRO A 456 -1.05 -0.36 -17.17
N PRO A 457 0.10 -0.90 -17.66
CA PRO A 457 0.08 -1.91 -18.72
C PRO A 457 -0.69 -3.19 -18.36
N ALA A 458 -0.69 -3.62 -17.10
CA ALA A 458 -1.41 -4.81 -16.67
C ALA A 458 -2.93 -4.59 -16.73
N ILE A 459 -3.39 -3.39 -16.36
CA ILE A 459 -4.80 -2.99 -16.45
C ILE A 459 -5.22 -2.87 -17.91
N ALA A 460 -4.43 -2.17 -18.74
CA ALA A 460 -4.71 -2.00 -20.16
C ALA A 460 -4.77 -3.35 -20.90
N THR A 461 -3.85 -4.26 -20.60
CA THR A 461 -3.85 -5.62 -21.17
C THR A 461 -5.09 -6.42 -20.77
N TRP A 462 -5.54 -6.30 -19.52
CA TRP A 462 -6.79 -6.94 -19.08
C TRP A 462 -8.00 -6.34 -19.78
N ILE A 463 -8.11 -5.00 -19.85
CA ILE A 463 -9.20 -4.31 -20.55
C ILE A 463 -9.26 -4.72 -22.02
N HIS A 464 -8.11 -4.74 -22.72
CA HIS A 464 -8.01 -5.18 -24.10
C HIS A 464 -8.52 -6.62 -24.27
N ARG A 465 -8.08 -7.55 -23.39
CA ARG A 465 -8.52 -8.94 -23.42
C ARG A 465 -10.03 -9.07 -23.20
N VAL A 466 -10.59 -8.37 -22.22
CA VAL A 466 -12.01 -8.44 -21.88
C VAL A 466 -12.86 -7.83 -22.99
N CYS A 467 -12.46 -6.70 -23.56
CA CYS A 467 -13.10 -6.14 -24.76
C CYS A 467 -13.03 -7.13 -25.92
N SER A 468 -11.85 -7.70 -26.20
CA SER A 468 -11.62 -8.68 -27.25
C SER A 468 -12.54 -9.91 -27.12
N THR A 469 -12.82 -10.33 -25.88
CA THR A 469 -13.60 -11.54 -25.58
C THR A 469 -15.11 -11.29 -25.58
N HIS A 470 -15.56 -10.21 -24.93
CA HIS A 470 -16.99 -9.95 -24.68
C HIS A 470 -17.61 -8.86 -25.58
N GLY A 471 -16.79 -8.21 -26.40
CA GLY A 471 -17.18 -7.01 -27.15
C GLY A 471 -17.12 -5.76 -26.28
N TRP A 472 -16.64 -4.66 -26.85
CA TRP A 472 -16.55 -3.39 -26.12
C TRP A 472 -17.93 -2.80 -25.81
N GLU A 473 -18.97 -3.12 -26.57
CA GLU A 473 -20.30 -2.53 -26.43
C GLU A 473 -20.91 -2.85 -25.04
N ALA A 474 -20.75 -4.09 -24.58
CA ALA A 474 -21.21 -4.52 -23.26
C ALA A 474 -20.45 -3.85 -22.09
N LEU A 475 -19.23 -3.37 -22.37
CA LEU A 475 -18.32 -2.77 -21.40
C LEU A 475 -18.27 -1.23 -21.49
N SER A 476 -18.84 -0.66 -22.55
CA SER A 476 -18.73 0.74 -22.93
C SER A 476 -19.04 1.70 -21.78
N HIS A 477 -20.14 1.45 -21.06
CA HIS A 477 -20.52 2.24 -19.90
C HIS A 477 -19.50 2.15 -18.76
N GLY A 478 -18.94 0.95 -18.53
CA GLY A 478 -17.89 0.73 -17.53
C GLY A 478 -16.60 1.46 -17.88
N LEU A 479 -16.20 1.41 -19.14
CA LEU A 479 -15.02 2.11 -19.66
C LEU A 479 -15.18 3.63 -19.62
N GLU A 480 -16.37 4.15 -19.99
CA GLU A 480 -16.66 5.57 -19.92
C GLU A 480 -16.57 6.08 -18.48
N GLN A 481 -17.17 5.38 -17.51
CA GLN A 481 -17.05 5.75 -16.10
C GLN A 481 -15.61 5.61 -15.58
N LEU A 482 -14.87 4.59 -16.00
CA LEU A 482 -13.45 4.42 -15.66
C LEU A 482 -12.64 5.64 -16.12
N VAL A 483 -12.74 5.99 -17.41
CA VAL A 483 -12.04 7.13 -17.99
C VAL A 483 -12.47 8.43 -17.32
N GLY A 484 -13.77 8.62 -17.06
CA GLY A 484 -14.28 9.79 -16.36
C GLY A 484 -13.67 9.95 -14.97
N ARG A 485 -13.56 8.88 -14.20
CA ARG A 485 -12.93 8.92 -12.87
C ARG A 485 -11.43 9.17 -12.94
N TRP A 486 -10.71 8.41 -13.78
CA TRP A 486 -9.26 8.56 -13.85
C TRP A 486 -8.81 9.89 -14.46
N THR A 487 -9.62 10.52 -15.30
CA THR A 487 -9.30 11.86 -15.84
C THR A 487 -9.68 12.99 -14.90
N ASN A 488 -10.45 12.72 -13.84
CA ASN A 488 -10.76 13.70 -12.78
C ASN A 488 -9.66 13.79 -11.71
N GLU A 489 -8.71 12.86 -11.72
CA GLU A 489 -7.62 12.82 -10.75
C GLU A 489 -6.27 13.00 -11.42
N ARG A 490 -5.45 13.91 -10.89
CA ARG A 490 -4.14 14.24 -11.47
C ARG A 490 -3.23 13.02 -11.67
N ALA A 491 -3.20 12.11 -10.69
CA ALA A 491 -2.30 10.95 -10.70
C ALA A 491 -2.70 9.85 -11.72
N THR A 492 -3.98 9.78 -12.11
CA THR A 492 -4.51 8.75 -13.01
C THR A 492 -4.82 9.26 -14.42
N MET A 493 -4.74 10.57 -14.65
CA MET A 493 -5.04 11.21 -15.93
C MET A 493 -4.16 10.69 -17.07
N ALA A 494 -2.83 10.67 -16.90
CA ALA A 494 -1.91 10.16 -17.92
C ALA A 494 -2.21 8.69 -18.29
N PRO A 495 -2.32 7.75 -17.32
CA PRO A 495 -2.77 6.39 -17.60
C PRO A 495 -4.09 6.29 -18.36
N ALA A 496 -5.07 7.15 -18.06
CA ALA A 496 -6.38 7.12 -18.72
C ALA A 496 -6.30 7.50 -20.20
N VAL A 497 -5.63 8.61 -20.53
CA VAL A 497 -5.51 9.06 -21.93
C VAL A 497 -4.62 8.10 -22.72
N ARG A 498 -3.54 7.58 -22.10
CA ARG A 498 -2.70 6.54 -22.72
C ARG A 498 -3.46 5.24 -22.97
N LEU A 499 -4.38 4.85 -22.09
CA LEU A 499 -5.25 3.69 -22.33
C LEU A 499 -6.10 3.89 -23.59
N ILE A 500 -6.69 5.08 -23.78
CA ILE A 500 -7.46 5.42 -24.99
C ILE A 500 -6.56 5.36 -26.22
N ALA A 501 -5.36 5.98 -26.15
CA ALA A 501 -4.38 5.95 -27.22
C ALA A 501 -3.95 4.51 -27.57
N ALA A 502 -3.74 3.65 -26.58
CA ALA A 502 -3.28 2.28 -26.79
C ALA A 502 -4.37 1.43 -27.46
N LEU A 503 -5.63 1.58 -27.01
CA LEU A 503 -6.77 0.92 -27.66
C LEU A 503 -6.95 1.37 -29.11
N ALA A 504 -6.71 2.66 -29.40
CA ALA A 504 -6.71 3.21 -30.76
C ALA A 504 -5.48 2.82 -31.60
N GLY A 505 -4.41 2.32 -30.97
CA GLY A 505 -3.15 1.97 -31.65
C GLY A 505 -2.23 3.16 -31.94
N VAL A 506 -2.32 4.23 -31.15
CA VAL A 506 -1.54 5.48 -31.28
C VAL A 506 -0.79 5.89 -30.00
N ASP A 507 -0.53 4.96 -29.07
CA ASP A 507 0.22 5.20 -27.81
C ASP A 507 1.76 5.10 -27.96
N GLY A 508 2.27 5.26 -29.19
CA GLY A 508 3.71 5.29 -29.42
C GLY A 508 4.41 3.93 -29.47
N PRO A 509 5.74 3.92 -29.34
CA PRO A 509 6.56 2.71 -29.50
C PRO A 509 6.47 1.73 -28.32
N ASP A 510 6.01 2.19 -27.15
CA ASP A 510 5.79 1.38 -25.95
C ASP A 510 4.31 1.47 -25.50
N PRO A 511 3.38 0.90 -26.29
CA PRO A 511 1.96 1.04 -26.02
C PRO A 511 1.55 0.24 -24.78
N LEU A 512 0.66 0.80 -23.95
CA LEU A 512 0.18 0.13 -22.73
C LEU A 512 -0.44 -1.25 -22.98
N CYS A 513 -1.06 -1.43 -24.15
CA CYS A 513 -1.60 -2.70 -24.64
C CYS A 513 -1.64 -2.70 -26.18
N SER A 514 -1.93 -3.84 -26.79
CA SER A 514 -2.13 -3.91 -28.24
C SER A 514 -3.38 -3.12 -28.67
N SER A 515 -3.39 -2.64 -29.92
CA SER A 515 -4.57 -2.01 -30.52
C SER A 515 -5.77 -2.97 -30.50
N LEU A 516 -6.95 -2.46 -30.14
CA LEU A 516 -8.19 -3.23 -30.12
C LEU A 516 -8.76 -3.32 -31.53
N ARG A 517 -8.87 -4.53 -32.10
CA ARG A 517 -9.39 -4.74 -33.46
C ARG A 517 -10.81 -5.28 -33.40
N GLN A 518 -11.79 -4.39 -33.27
CA GLN A 518 -13.21 -4.73 -33.23
C GLN A 518 -14.04 -3.79 -34.11
N PRO A 519 -15.21 -4.23 -34.59
CA PRO A 519 -16.16 -3.34 -35.26
C PRO A 519 -16.44 -2.12 -34.38
N TYR A 520 -16.58 -0.95 -35.01
CA TYR A 520 -17.05 0.26 -34.35
C TYR A 520 -16.13 0.79 -33.23
N LEU A 521 -14.85 0.38 -33.24
CA LEU A 521 -13.82 0.90 -32.33
C LEU A 521 -13.77 2.43 -32.35
N ALA A 522 -13.93 3.03 -33.53
CA ALA A 522 -13.92 4.45 -33.74
C ALA A 522 -14.97 5.19 -32.88
N GLU A 523 -16.17 4.63 -32.73
CA GLU A 523 -17.24 5.14 -31.88
C GLU A 523 -16.90 5.04 -30.39
N LEU A 524 -16.27 3.93 -29.95
CA LEU A 524 -15.76 3.79 -28.58
C LEU A 524 -14.68 4.83 -28.29
N ILE A 525 -13.67 4.97 -29.14
CA ILE A 525 -12.57 5.93 -28.93
C ILE A 525 -13.12 7.35 -28.88
N LYS A 526 -14.07 7.71 -29.76
CA LYS A 526 -14.77 9.01 -29.69
C LYS A 526 -15.51 9.21 -28.37
N LEU A 527 -16.19 8.17 -27.85
CA LEU A 527 -16.90 8.23 -26.56
C LEU A 527 -15.93 8.46 -25.41
N LEU A 528 -14.88 7.64 -25.30
CA LEU A 528 -13.88 7.75 -24.23
C LEU A 528 -13.12 9.07 -24.30
N TRP A 529 -12.73 9.51 -25.50
CA TRP A 529 -12.05 10.77 -25.72
C TRP A 529 -12.87 11.97 -25.26
N ARG A 530 -14.16 12.04 -25.59
CA ARG A 530 -15.07 13.09 -25.11
C ARG A 530 -15.08 13.18 -23.59
N THR A 531 -15.18 12.02 -22.94
CA THR A 531 -15.23 11.94 -21.48
C THR A 531 -13.93 12.42 -20.86
N ALA A 532 -12.78 12.02 -21.42
CA ALA A 532 -11.47 12.50 -21.00
C ALA A 532 -11.31 14.02 -21.19
N GLN A 533 -11.67 14.54 -22.37
CA GLN A 533 -11.47 15.93 -22.77
C GLN A 533 -12.15 16.93 -21.82
N ARG A 534 -13.36 16.60 -21.32
CA ARG A 534 -14.08 17.45 -20.35
C ARG A 534 -13.27 17.67 -19.06
N ASN A 535 -12.54 16.67 -18.61
CA ASN A 535 -11.82 16.71 -17.34
C ASN A 535 -10.38 17.22 -17.50
N VAL A 536 -9.72 16.90 -18.63
CA VAL A 536 -8.34 17.35 -18.92
C VAL A 536 -8.27 18.88 -18.98
N GLN A 537 -9.30 19.54 -19.51
CA GLN A 537 -9.33 21.01 -19.61
C GLN A 537 -9.24 21.69 -18.24
N GLU A 538 -9.91 21.15 -17.21
CA GLU A 538 -9.87 21.71 -15.85
C GLU A 538 -8.51 21.48 -15.19
N LEU A 539 -7.85 20.36 -15.51
CA LEU A 539 -6.59 19.96 -14.87
C LEU A 539 -5.34 20.52 -15.54
N TYR A 540 -5.40 20.95 -16.80
CA TYR A 540 -4.26 21.47 -17.58
C TYR A 540 -3.37 22.44 -16.78
N TYR A 541 -3.96 23.32 -15.99
CA TYR A 541 -3.26 24.35 -15.22
C TYR A 541 -2.73 23.90 -13.83
N THR A 542 -2.96 22.65 -13.43
CA THR A 542 -2.67 22.14 -12.07
C THR A 542 -1.63 21.01 -12.03
N VAL A 543 -1.23 20.51 -13.20
CA VAL A 543 -0.36 19.35 -13.34
C VAL A 543 1.10 19.79 -13.52
N GLU A 544 2.05 19.02 -12.96
CA GLU A 544 3.47 19.27 -13.19
C GLU A 544 3.85 19.06 -14.65
N ALA A 545 4.79 19.86 -15.15
CA ALA A 545 5.21 19.85 -16.55
C ALA A 545 5.55 18.44 -17.09
N ALA A 546 6.24 17.61 -16.29
CA ALA A 546 6.64 16.25 -16.69
C ALA A 546 5.43 15.30 -16.89
N GLU A 547 4.44 15.38 -16.00
CA GLU A 547 3.19 14.62 -16.12
C GLU A 547 2.35 15.18 -17.28
N LEU A 548 2.30 16.51 -17.40
CA LEU A 548 1.54 17.21 -18.43
C LEU A 548 2.02 16.84 -19.83
N ILE A 549 3.34 16.71 -20.07
CA ILE A 549 3.88 16.24 -21.36
C ILE A 549 3.26 14.91 -21.77
N ASN A 550 3.21 13.93 -20.87
CA ASN A 550 2.67 12.60 -21.18
C ASN A 550 1.16 12.64 -21.45
N VAL A 551 0.42 13.47 -20.70
CA VAL A 551 -1.02 13.66 -20.91
C VAL A 551 -1.26 14.32 -22.26
N LEU A 552 -0.59 15.43 -22.53
CA LEU A 552 -0.77 16.21 -23.75
C LEU A 552 -0.35 15.43 -24.99
N GLY A 553 0.73 14.65 -24.92
CA GLY A 553 1.16 13.80 -26.02
C GLY A 553 0.10 12.74 -26.34
N ALA A 554 -0.41 12.05 -25.33
CA ALA A 554 -1.49 11.09 -25.54
C ALA A 554 -2.78 11.75 -26.05
N CYS A 555 -3.11 12.96 -25.57
CA CYS A 555 -4.26 13.75 -26.03
C CYS A 555 -4.16 14.09 -27.52
N LEU A 556 -3.02 14.62 -27.97
CA LEU A 556 -2.79 14.99 -29.37
C LEU A 556 -2.82 13.75 -30.28
N ALA A 557 -2.22 12.64 -29.85
CA ALA A 557 -2.25 11.38 -30.59
C ALA A 557 -3.69 10.86 -30.80
N VAL A 558 -4.51 10.89 -29.73
CA VAL A 558 -5.93 10.48 -29.77
C VAL A 558 -6.75 11.47 -30.60
N GLU A 559 -6.54 12.77 -30.45
CA GLU A 559 -7.24 13.80 -31.23
C GLU A 559 -6.93 13.67 -32.73
N GLY A 560 -5.67 13.46 -33.09
CA GLY A 560 -5.27 13.18 -34.47
C GLY A 560 -5.88 11.89 -35.03
N TYR A 561 -5.92 10.82 -34.23
CA TYR A 561 -6.63 9.61 -34.60
C TYR A 561 -8.10 9.91 -34.88
N VAL A 562 -8.80 10.60 -33.97
CA VAL A 562 -10.21 10.96 -34.13
C VAL A 562 -10.46 11.83 -35.36
N ALA A 563 -9.57 12.78 -35.66
CA ALA A 563 -9.64 13.61 -36.86
C ALA A 563 -9.45 12.78 -38.15
N SER A 564 -8.48 11.87 -38.16
CA SER A 564 -8.19 11.02 -39.33
C SER A 564 -9.33 10.06 -39.70
N LEU A 565 -10.19 9.70 -38.73
CA LEU A 565 -11.36 8.85 -39.00
C LEU A 565 -12.35 9.47 -39.99
N GLY A 566 -12.41 10.81 -40.08
CA GLY A 566 -13.24 11.50 -41.07
C GLY A 566 -12.82 11.22 -42.51
N GLU A 567 -11.54 10.91 -42.73
CA GLU A 567 -10.96 10.65 -44.04
C GLU A 567 -11.07 9.18 -44.48
N GLN A 568 -11.31 8.26 -43.55
CA GLN A 568 -11.39 6.82 -43.81
C GLN A 568 -12.86 6.34 -43.95
N PRO A 569 -13.38 6.10 -45.17
CA PRO A 569 -14.81 5.86 -45.40
C PRO A 569 -15.37 4.59 -44.73
N THR A 570 -14.51 3.66 -44.35
CA THR A 570 -14.86 2.34 -43.82
C THR A 570 -14.74 2.24 -42.30
N ALA A 571 -14.25 3.27 -41.61
CA ALA A 571 -13.94 3.20 -40.18
C ALA A 571 -15.19 3.32 -39.29
N HIS A 572 -16.25 3.96 -39.77
CA HIS A 572 -17.47 4.25 -39.01
C HIS A 572 -18.69 3.48 -39.49
N TRP A 573 -19.54 3.03 -38.56
CA TRP A 573 -20.82 2.44 -38.91
C TRP A 573 -21.76 3.46 -39.56
N LEU A 574 -21.83 4.65 -38.96
CA LEU A 574 -22.71 5.72 -39.42
C LEU A 574 -22.27 6.26 -40.77
N GLN A 575 -20.99 6.17 -41.14
CA GLN A 575 -20.47 6.70 -42.40
C GLN A 575 -20.92 5.91 -43.62
N ALA A 576 -21.25 4.63 -43.45
CA ALA A 576 -21.93 3.85 -44.47
C ALA A 576 -23.41 4.26 -44.66
N ARG A 577 -23.99 5.08 -43.76
CA ARG A 577 -25.43 5.38 -43.72
C ARG A 577 -25.77 6.87 -43.77
N LEU A 578 -24.82 7.73 -43.44
CA LEU A 578 -24.99 9.18 -43.37
C LEU A 578 -23.95 9.87 -44.25
N PRO A 579 -24.32 10.97 -44.94
CA PRO A 579 -23.36 11.75 -45.70
C PRO A 579 -22.34 12.43 -44.77
N PRO A 580 -21.09 12.69 -45.24
CA PRO A 580 -20.02 13.24 -44.40
C PRO A 580 -20.39 14.52 -43.63
N PHE A 581 -21.18 15.41 -44.23
CA PHE A 581 -21.61 16.65 -43.55
C PHE A 581 -22.53 16.38 -42.35
N ALA A 582 -23.37 15.33 -42.40
CA ALA A 582 -24.26 14.98 -41.30
C ALA A 582 -23.47 14.35 -40.15
N LEU A 583 -22.45 13.53 -40.46
CA LEU A 583 -21.52 13.00 -39.47
C LEU A 583 -20.74 14.12 -38.79
N SER A 584 -20.19 15.04 -39.58
CA SER A 584 -19.48 16.21 -39.05
C SER A 584 -20.39 17.04 -38.13
N ALA A 585 -21.66 17.25 -38.49
CA ALA A 585 -22.62 17.94 -37.64
C ALA A 585 -22.95 17.18 -36.35
N ILE A 586 -23.09 15.84 -36.40
CA ILE A 586 -23.33 15.00 -35.22
C ILE A 586 -22.09 15.02 -34.32
N ASP A 587 -20.90 14.82 -34.87
CA ASP A 587 -19.63 14.85 -34.13
C ASP A 587 -19.43 16.24 -33.50
N ALA A 588 -19.70 17.34 -34.22
CA ALA A 588 -19.63 18.69 -33.66
C ALA A 588 -20.66 18.92 -32.54
N ALA A 589 -21.88 18.39 -32.67
CA ALA A 589 -22.91 18.50 -31.65
C ALA A 589 -22.62 17.64 -30.39
N LEU A 590 -22.00 16.47 -30.58
CA LEU A 590 -21.63 15.56 -29.49
C LEU A 590 -20.29 15.93 -28.84
N ASN A 591 -19.41 16.61 -29.58
CA ASN A 591 -18.07 17.04 -29.18
C ASN A 591 -17.93 18.57 -29.28
N PRO A 592 -18.75 19.38 -28.58
CA PRO A 592 -18.58 20.84 -28.61
C PRO A 592 -17.31 21.30 -27.86
N ALA A 593 -16.59 20.37 -27.22
CA ALA A 593 -15.42 20.66 -26.43
C ALA A 593 -14.26 21.20 -27.29
N THR A 594 -13.62 22.25 -26.79
CA THR A 594 -12.47 22.90 -27.41
C THR A 594 -11.37 21.87 -27.65
N SER A 595 -10.93 21.77 -28.91
CA SER A 595 -9.78 20.94 -29.32
C SER A 595 -8.60 21.14 -28.37
N MET A 596 -7.85 20.07 -28.05
CA MET A 596 -6.66 20.21 -27.18
C MET A 596 -5.63 21.12 -27.83
N THR A 597 -5.52 21.03 -29.17
CA THR A 597 -4.74 21.95 -29.98
C THR A 597 -5.15 23.41 -29.76
N ALA A 598 -6.45 23.71 -29.71
CA ALA A 598 -6.93 25.07 -29.45
C ALA A 598 -6.63 25.52 -28.01
N ILE A 599 -6.78 24.65 -27.01
CA ILE A 599 -6.40 24.95 -25.61
C ILE A 599 -4.91 25.32 -25.51
N MET A 600 -4.03 24.59 -26.21
CA MET A 600 -2.60 24.87 -26.23
C MET A 600 -2.25 26.16 -26.96
N LEU A 601 -2.96 26.49 -28.05
CA LEU A 601 -2.77 27.73 -28.80
C LEU A 601 -3.26 28.96 -28.03
N ASP A 602 -4.29 28.79 -27.21
CA ASP A 602 -4.84 29.84 -26.35
C ASP A 602 -4.07 29.98 -25.01
N ASP A 603 -3.06 29.14 -24.75
CA ASP A 603 -2.24 29.22 -23.55
C ASP A 603 -1.42 30.54 -23.55
N PRO A 604 -1.64 31.46 -22.58
CA PRO A 604 -0.89 32.70 -22.53
C PRO A 604 0.59 32.50 -22.23
N ASP A 605 0.99 31.34 -21.68
CA ASP A 605 2.38 31.04 -21.36
C ASP A 605 3.12 30.44 -22.57
N LYS A 606 3.80 31.31 -23.32
CA LYS A 606 4.70 30.88 -24.41
C LYS A 606 5.80 29.91 -23.93
N CYS A 607 6.17 29.90 -22.64
CA CYS A 607 7.14 28.96 -22.09
C CYS A 607 6.57 27.54 -22.05
N SER A 608 5.30 27.40 -21.71
CA SER A 608 4.56 26.13 -21.75
C SER A 608 4.53 25.54 -23.16
N LEU A 609 4.28 26.38 -24.16
CA LEU A 609 4.28 25.98 -25.58
C LEU A 609 5.66 25.42 -26.02
N LEU A 610 6.74 26.05 -25.58
CA LEU A 610 8.11 25.60 -25.88
C LEU A 610 8.52 24.34 -25.09
N ASN A 611 8.15 24.26 -23.80
CA ASN A 611 8.61 23.21 -22.90
C ASN A 611 7.81 21.92 -22.99
N VAL A 612 6.50 22.07 -22.88
CA VAL A 612 5.57 20.97 -22.67
C VAL A 612 4.97 20.57 -24.00
N VAL A 613 4.41 21.54 -24.74
CA VAL A 613 3.68 21.27 -25.97
C VAL A 613 4.60 20.79 -27.09
N THR A 614 5.79 21.38 -27.24
CA THR A 614 6.76 20.93 -28.23
C THR A 614 7.12 19.46 -28.03
N GLN A 615 7.39 19.03 -26.80
CA GLN A 615 7.69 17.62 -26.51
C GLN A 615 6.48 16.72 -26.73
N ALA A 616 5.32 17.11 -26.20
CA ALA A 616 4.08 16.38 -26.36
C ALA A 616 3.76 16.17 -27.86
N LEU A 617 3.90 17.21 -28.68
CA LEU A 617 3.65 17.16 -30.10
C LEU A 617 4.65 16.24 -30.82
N ALA A 618 5.95 16.35 -30.55
CA ALA A 618 6.95 15.47 -31.14
C ALA A 618 6.68 13.99 -30.79
N GLN A 619 6.40 13.70 -29.52
CA GLN A 619 6.01 12.35 -29.07
C GLN A 619 4.75 11.84 -29.80
N SER A 620 3.78 12.71 -30.02
CA SER A 620 2.53 12.37 -30.71
C SER A 620 2.74 12.11 -32.20
N LEU A 621 3.63 12.87 -32.85
CA LEU A 621 3.99 12.69 -34.26
C LEU A 621 4.78 11.40 -34.48
N ASP A 622 5.64 11.03 -33.54
CA ASP A 622 6.33 9.74 -33.57
C ASP A 622 5.37 8.58 -33.33
N ALA A 623 4.40 8.76 -32.43
CA ALA A 623 3.37 7.77 -32.14
C ALA A 623 2.33 7.61 -33.25
N ASN A 624 1.98 8.71 -33.91
CA ASN A 624 1.03 8.76 -35.00
C ASN A 624 1.58 9.67 -36.12
N PRO A 625 2.34 9.10 -37.07
CA PRO A 625 2.90 9.87 -38.19
C PRO A 625 1.85 10.53 -39.11
N THR A 626 0.57 10.14 -38.98
CA THR A 626 -0.54 10.73 -39.74
C THR A 626 -1.20 11.92 -39.03
N LEU A 627 -0.75 12.26 -37.82
CA LEU A 627 -1.25 13.41 -37.05
C LEU A 627 -1.07 14.71 -37.85
N CYS A 628 -2.19 15.39 -38.10
CA CYS A 628 -2.23 16.65 -38.85
C CYS A 628 -2.64 17.81 -37.94
N VAL A 629 -1.66 18.49 -37.34
CA VAL A 629 -1.85 19.69 -36.49
C VAL A 629 -0.99 20.86 -36.98
N PRO A 630 -1.22 21.35 -38.21
CA PRO A 630 -0.35 22.33 -38.85
C PRO A 630 -0.31 23.66 -38.11
N ASP A 631 -1.43 24.08 -37.48
CA ASP A 631 -1.50 25.34 -36.75
C ASP A 631 -0.65 25.30 -35.48
N LEU A 632 -0.69 24.19 -34.73
CA LEU A 632 0.13 24.00 -33.54
C LEU A 632 1.62 23.90 -33.90
N ALA A 633 1.95 23.12 -34.92
CA ALA A 633 3.31 23.02 -35.43
C ALA A 633 3.82 24.39 -35.89
N THR A 634 2.98 25.17 -36.58
CA THR A 634 3.32 26.52 -37.02
C THR A 634 3.53 27.44 -35.83
N ALA A 635 2.68 27.41 -34.81
CA ALA A 635 2.84 28.23 -33.60
C ALA A 635 4.14 27.90 -32.85
N VAL A 636 4.44 26.60 -32.66
CA VAL A 636 5.69 26.13 -32.04
C VAL A 636 6.91 26.58 -32.85
N LEU A 637 6.87 26.48 -34.19
CA LEU A 637 7.98 26.91 -35.05
C LEU A 637 8.10 28.44 -35.13
N GLN A 638 6.98 29.18 -35.09
CA GLN A 638 6.97 30.65 -35.06
C GLN A 638 7.57 31.20 -33.75
N LEU A 639 7.51 30.45 -32.65
CA LEU A 639 8.23 30.84 -31.43
C LEU A 639 9.74 30.98 -31.66
N LEU A 640 10.31 30.29 -32.65
CA LEU A 640 11.71 30.44 -33.03
C LEU A 640 11.96 31.72 -33.84
N ASP A 641 10.95 32.17 -34.60
CA ASP A 641 11.02 33.38 -35.41
C ASP A 641 10.79 34.66 -34.58
N ASP A 642 10.01 34.57 -33.49
CA ASP A 642 9.81 35.64 -32.52
C ASP A 642 11.15 36.06 -31.87
N ASN A 643 11.31 37.37 -31.57
CA ASN A 643 12.57 38.05 -31.22
C ASN A 643 13.58 37.20 -30.37
N ALA A 644 14.83 37.11 -30.85
CA ALA A 644 15.90 36.28 -30.27
C ALA A 644 16.16 36.54 -28.77
N ASP A 645 15.99 37.79 -28.32
CA ASP A 645 16.18 38.16 -26.90
C ASP A 645 15.12 37.54 -25.99
N GLY A 646 13.89 37.40 -26.49
CA GLY A 646 12.79 36.77 -25.74
C GLY A 646 12.98 35.26 -25.63
N ILE A 647 13.41 34.61 -26.71
CA ILE A 647 13.75 33.19 -26.69
C ILE A 647 14.92 32.94 -25.75
N ASN A 648 16.02 33.69 -25.84
CA ASN A 648 17.17 33.50 -24.96
C ASN A 648 16.81 33.63 -23.48
N SER A 649 15.92 34.58 -23.13
CA SER A 649 15.38 34.69 -21.77
C SER A 649 14.52 33.49 -21.37
N LEU A 650 13.59 33.07 -22.24
CA LEU A 650 12.75 31.88 -22.02
C LEU A 650 13.60 30.63 -21.81
N VAL A 651 14.58 30.48 -22.69
CA VAL A 651 15.49 29.37 -22.83
C VAL A 651 16.36 29.25 -21.59
N VAL A 652 16.85 30.34 -21.00
CA VAL A 652 17.57 30.32 -19.72
C VAL A 652 16.72 29.76 -18.56
N ASP A 653 15.45 30.14 -18.46
CA ASP A 653 14.55 29.65 -17.39
C ASP A 653 14.13 28.17 -17.63
N VAL A 654 13.84 27.83 -18.90
CA VAL A 654 13.56 26.47 -19.37
C VAL A 654 14.72 25.52 -19.08
N TRP A 655 15.94 26.00 -19.29
CA TRP A 655 17.19 25.24 -19.19
C TRP A 655 17.50 24.75 -17.78
N GLU A 656 16.92 25.36 -16.75
CA GLU A 656 17.07 24.85 -15.40
C GLU A 656 16.37 23.51 -15.19
N THR A 657 15.32 23.23 -15.98
CA THR A 657 14.43 22.09 -15.81
C THR A 657 14.57 21.02 -16.90
N ARG A 658 15.06 21.36 -18.10
CA ARG A 658 15.10 20.46 -19.27
C ARG A 658 16.40 20.56 -20.06
N SER A 659 16.76 19.47 -20.76
CA SER A 659 17.87 19.52 -21.72
C SER A 659 17.43 20.23 -23.00
N ALA A 660 18.14 21.31 -23.35
CA ALA A 660 17.99 22.04 -24.62
C ALA A 660 18.09 21.12 -25.85
N ILE A 661 18.90 20.06 -25.75
CA ILE A 661 19.11 19.07 -26.80
C ILE A 661 17.80 18.36 -27.15
N LYS A 662 17.02 17.98 -26.13
CA LYS A 662 15.73 17.31 -26.34
C LYS A 662 14.73 18.25 -27.01
N MET A 663 14.71 19.52 -26.59
CA MET A 663 13.85 20.54 -27.20
C MET A 663 14.20 20.78 -28.67
N ALA A 664 15.49 20.91 -28.99
CA ALA A 664 15.95 21.02 -30.37
C ALA A 664 15.59 19.78 -31.21
N ALA A 665 15.73 18.58 -30.65
CA ALA A 665 15.38 17.33 -31.32
C ALA A 665 13.87 17.28 -31.63
N ASP A 666 13.02 17.61 -30.64
CA ASP A 666 11.57 17.66 -30.81
C ASP A 666 11.15 18.66 -31.89
N MET A 667 11.77 19.85 -31.93
CA MET A 667 11.51 20.85 -32.97
C MET A 667 11.89 20.36 -34.37
N VAL A 668 13.01 19.66 -34.49
CA VAL A 668 13.44 19.05 -35.76
C VAL A 668 12.44 17.98 -36.22
N VAL A 669 11.95 17.14 -35.29
CA VAL A 669 10.90 16.15 -35.57
C VAL A 669 9.63 16.84 -36.08
N ILE A 670 9.16 17.86 -35.38
CA ILE A 670 7.96 18.63 -35.77
C ILE A 670 8.14 19.25 -37.16
N ALA A 671 9.25 19.95 -37.38
CA ALA A 671 9.55 20.62 -38.64
C ALA A 671 9.62 19.62 -39.80
N SER A 672 10.26 18.47 -39.58
CA SER A 672 10.37 17.42 -40.59
C SER A 672 9.00 16.85 -40.95
N ARG A 673 8.19 16.47 -39.96
CA ARG A 673 6.90 15.80 -40.17
C ARG A 673 5.88 16.70 -40.86
N HIS A 674 5.96 18.01 -40.65
CA HIS A 674 5.10 18.99 -41.31
C HIS A 674 5.67 19.55 -42.62
N GLY A 675 6.81 19.04 -43.11
CA GLY A 675 7.45 19.55 -44.34
C GLY A 675 7.87 21.02 -44.22
N ARG A 676 8.14 21.48 -42.99
CA ARG A 676 8.56 22.86 -42.66
C ARG A 676 10.05 22.97 -42.35
N LEU A 677 10.78 21.85 -42.34
CA LEU A 677 12.23 21.88 -42.22
C LEU A 677 12.80 22.57 -43.47
N ALA A 678 13.27 23.80 -43.29
CA ALA A 678 13.88 24.62 -44.32
C ALA A 678 15.27 25.09 -43.82
N PRO A 679 16.20 25.46 -44.72
CA PRO A 679 17.52 25.97 -44.32
C PRO A 679 17.44 27.12 -43.32
N ALA A 680 16.47 28.03 -43.48
CA ALA A 680 16.27 29.16 -42.57
C ALA A 680 15.92 28.71 -41.13
N LEU A 681 15.03 27.73 -40.97
CA LEU A 681 14.66 27.21 -39.65
C LEU A 681 15.84 26.48 -38.99
N ARG A 682 16.62 25.77 -39.79
CA ARG A 682 17.82 25.08 -39.33
C ARG A 682 18.89 26.07 -38.87
N ASP A 683 19.18 27.10 -39.68
CA ASP A 683 20.10 28.19 -39.32
C ASP A 683 19.62 28.90 -38.04
N ARG A 684 18.30 29.00 -37.84
CA ARG A 684 17.71 29.56 -36.63
C ARG A 684 17.89 28.65 -35.41
N CYS A 685 17.67 27.35 -35.55
CA CYS A 685 17.96 26.37 -34.50
C CYS A 685 19.46 26.39 -34.16
N GLU A 686 20.34 26.50 -35.13
CA GLU A 686 21.79 26.63 -34.92
C GLU A 686 22.11 27.91 -34.15
N SER A 687 21.46 29.04 -34.47
CA SER A 687 21.62 30.30 -33.75
C SER A 687 21.13 30.25 -32.29
N ILE A 688 20.15 29.41 -31.96
CA ILE A 688 19.54 29.35 -30.62
C ILE A 688 20.22 28.27 -29.77
N PHE A 689 20.42 27.07 -30.33
CA PHE A 689 20.95 25.92 -29.62
C PHE A 689 22.46 25.75 -29.74
N GLY A 690 23.11 26.44 -30.69
CA GLY A 690 24.54 26.29 -30.96
C GLY A 690 24.90 24.83 -31.21
N SER A 691 25.99 24.38 -30.59
CA SER A 691 26.47 23.01 -30.70
C SER A 691 25.56 21.95 -30.08
N LEU A 692 24.59 22.32 -29.24
CA LEU A 692 23.59 21.39 -28.70
C LEU A 692 22.65 20.85 -29.79
N LEU A 693 22.58 21.51 -30.95
CA LEU A 693 21.83 21.02 -32.10
C LEU A 693 22.41 19.71 -32.67
N VAL A 694 23.72 19.48 -32.53
CA VAL A 694 24.38 18.27 -33.04
C VAL A 694 23.86 16.99 -32.36
N PRO A 695 23.96 16.83 -31.02
CA PRO A 695 23.42 15.64 -30.35
C PRO A 695 21.91 15.54 -30.53
N ALA A 696 21.21 16.66 -30.73
CA ALA A 696 19.79 16.66 -31.06
C ALA A 696 19.51 16.02 -32.43
N ILE A 697 20.26 16.41 -33.47
CA ILE A 697 20.17 15.80 -34.80
C ILE A 697 20.52 14.31 -34.74
N CYS A 698 21.60 13.94 -34.05
CA CYS A 698 21.97 12.54 -33.87
C CYS A 698 20.88 11.74 -33.16
N HIS A 699 20.28 12.33 -32.13
CA HIS A 699 19.16 11.73 -31.43
C HIS A 699 17.99 11.46 -32.38
N VAL A 700 17.57 12.45 -33.19
CA VAL A 700 16.49 12.28 -34.16
C VAL A 700 16.84 11.22 -35.20
N LEU A 701 18.06 11.24 -35.75
CA LEU A 701 18.48 10.24 -36.75
C LEU A 701 18.48 8.81 -36.21
N ARG A 702 18.78 8.62 -34.93
CA ARG A 702 18.80 7.30 -34.28
C ARG A 702 17.41 6.78 -33.91
N HIS A 703 16.45 7.66 -33.64
CA HIS A 703 15.16 7.28 -33.04
C HIS A 703 13.95 7.53 -33.94
N THR A 704 14.08 8.39 -34.95
CA THR A 704 12.99 8.78 -35.83
C THR A 704 13.32 8.43 -37.28
N SER A 705 12.36 7.80 -37.98
CA SER A 705 12.47 7.57 -39.41
C SER A 705 12.30 8.89 -40.17
N LEU A 706 13.41 9.47 -40.64
CA LEU A 706 13.40 10.67 -41.47
C LEU A 706 13.56 10.32 -42.96
N ASP A 707 12.94 11.12 -43.82
CA ASP A 707 13.16 11.07 -45.27
C ASP A 707 14.62 11.41 -45.62
N ALA A 708 15.17 10.81 -46.66
CA ALA A 708 16.57 10.98 -47.06
C ALA A 708 16.92 12.44 -47.38
N ASP A 709 15.98 13.19 -47.95
CA ASP A 709 16.14 14.62 -48.23
C ASP A 709 16.21 15.45 -46.94
N VAL A 710 15.40 15.10 -45.94
CA VAL A 710 15.41 15.72 -44.61
C VAL A 710 16.71 15.39 -43.88
N GLN A 711 17.16 14.12 -43.93
CA GLN A 711 18.45 13.70 -43.39
C GLN A 711 19.57 14.51 -44.04
N GLY A 712 19.61 14.58 -45.37
CA GLY A 712 20.56 15.38 -46.12
C GLY A 712 20.56 16.85 -45.68
N MET A 713 19.39 17.45 -45.47
CA MET A 713 19.26 18.84 -45.02
C MET A 713 19.79 19.05 -43.59
N LEU A 714 19.45 18.16 -42.64
CA LEU A 714 19.97 18.24 -41.26
C LEU A 714 21.49 18.08 -41.20
N LEU A 715 22.04 17.32 -42.15
CA LEU A 715 23.44 16.96 -42.23
C LEU A 715 24.27 17.94 -43.09
N GLN A 716 23.67 18.81 -43.90
CA GLN A 716 24.38 19.70 -44.85
C GLN A 716 25.41 20.66 -44.22
N ARG A 717 25.34 20.94 -42.92
CA ARG A 717 26.16 21.95 -42.21
C ARG A 717 26.30 21.60 -40.73
N VAL A 718 27.20 20.68 -40.39
CA VAL A 718 27.49 20.41 -38.98
C VAL A 718 28.18 21.66 -38.40
N PRO A 719 27.68 22.27 -37.30
CA PRO A 719 28.26 23.49 -36.73
C PRO A 719 29.72 23.25 -36.35
N PRO A 720 30.63 24.21 -36.59
CA PRO A 720 32.03 24.04 -36.28
C PRO A 720 32.23 23.78 -34.78
N PRO A 721 33.33 23.13 -34.39
CA PRO A 721 33.59 22.86 -32.99
C PRO A 721 33.71 24.16 -32.20
N GLU A 722 32.96 24.24 -31.10
CA GLU A 722 32.85 25.41 -30.25
C GLU A 722 34.05 25.56 -29.30
N SER A 723 34.28 26.79 -28.80
CA SER A 723 35.30 27.05 -27.78
C SER A 723 34.94 26.40 -26.44
N ASP A 724 35.95 26.08 -25.63
CA ASP A 724 35.77 25.40 -24.35
C ASP A 724 34.85 26.18 -23.37
N GLU A 725 34.90 27.51 -23.40
CA GLU A 725 34.04 28.37 -22.57
C GLU A 725 32.54 28.16 -22.86
N MET A 726 32.17 27.98 -24.13
CA MET A 726 30.78 27.74 -24.51
C MET A 726 30.33 26.31 -24.21
N LEU A 727 31.25 25.35 -24.33
CA LEU A 727 30.97 23.98 -23.89
C LEU A 727 30.78 23.89 -22.37
N ARG A 728 31.49 24.69 -21.57
CA ARG A 728 31.31 24.73 -20.11
C ARG A 728 29.94 25.29 -19.72
N THR A 729 29.41 26.30 -20.41
CA THR A 729 28.06 26.82 -20.15
C THR A 729 26.98 25.82 -20.54
N GLN A 730 27.24 24.98 -21.55
CA GLN A 730 26.34 23.94 -22.04
C GLN A 730 26.49 22.56 -21.37
N ALA A 731 27.57 22.33 -20.61
CA ALA A 731 27.91 21.02 -20.02
C ALA A 731 26.76 20.42 -19.19
N LYS A 732 26.03 21.25 -18.43
CA LYS A 732 24.86 20.81 -17.65
C LYS A 732 23.78 20.15 -18.53
N HIS A 733 23.53 20.67 -19.74
CA HIS A 733 22.52 20.14 -20.65
C HIS A 733 22.93 18.84 -21.31
N LEU A 734 24.21 18.76 -21.69
CA LEU A 734 24.81 17.53 -22.17
C LEU A 734 24.73 16.45 -21.08
N ASP A 735 24.99 16.82 -19.82
CA ASP A 735 25.06 15.86 -18.71
C ASP A 735 23.68 15.27 -18.47
N VAL A 736 22.68 16.15 -18.32
CA VAL A 736 21.28 15.76 -18.16
C VAL A 736 20.82 14.92 -19.35
N PHE A 737 21.17 15.30 -20.58
CA PHE A 737 20.78 14.55 -21.78
C PHE A 737 21.35 13.15 -21.82
N TYR A 738 22.68 13.00 -21.70
CA TYR A 738 23.33 11.70 -21.85
C TYR A 738 23.15 10.80 -20.62
N ASN A 739 22.79 11.34 -19.46
CA ASN A 739 22.34 10.53 -18.34
C ASN A 739 20.95 9.92 -18.61
N MET A 740 20.05 10.67 -19.26
CA MET A 740 18.73 10.16 -19.65
C MET A 740 18.75 9.30 -20.93
N HIS A 741 19.69 9.57 -21.84
CA HIS A 741 19.84 8.88 -23.12
C HIS A 741 21.28 8.36 -23.21
N PRO A 742 21.64 7.34 -22.40
CA PRO A 742 22.97 6.76 -22.47
C PRO A 742 23.18 6.23 -23.89
N HIS A 743 24.30 6.61 -24.47
CA HIS A 743 24.66 6.15 -25.80
C HIS A 743 24.90 4.64 -25.73
N LYS A 744 24.21 3.85 -26.58
CA LYS A 744 24.15 2.37 -26.47
C LYS A 744 25.50 1.71 -26.36
N GLU A 745 26.46 2.27 -27.09
CA GLU A 745 27.79 1.70 -27.18
C GLU A 745 28.73 2.31 -26.17
N VAL A 746 28.40 3.44 -25.56
CA VAL A 746 29.33 4.28 -24.80
C VAL A 746 28.86 4.34 -23.34
N PRO A 747 29.47 3.56 -22.44
CA PRO A 747 29.01 3.47 -21.06
C PRO A 747 29.19 4.80 -20.32
N PRO A 748 28.33 5.10 -19.33
CA PRO A 748 28.54 6.24 -18.47
C PRO A 748 29.79 6.01 -17.61
N PRO A 749 30.76 6.94 -17.56
CA PRO A 749 31.91 6.79 -16.68
C PRO A 749 31.44 6.95 -15.23
N ASP A 750 32.07 6.19 -14.32
CA ASP A 750 31.80 6.24 -12.88
C ASP A 750 32.24 7.59 -12.29
N GLY A 751 31.37 8.61 -12.38
CA GLY A 751 31.47 9.86 -11.62
C GLY A 751 32.31 10.99 -12.25
N ALA A 752 32.62 10.95 -13.54
CA ALA A 752 33.38 12.02 -14.20
C ALA A 752 32.49 13.08 -14.87
N LYS A 753 32.85 14.37 -14.68
CA LYS A 753 32.27 15.59 -15.27
C LYS A 753 32.53 15.75 -16.78
N ASN A 754 32.90 14.68 -17.47
CA ASN A 754 33.45 14.76 -18.82
C ASN A 754 32.33 14.53 -19.84
N VAL A 755 31.43 15.48 -20.02
CA VAL A 755 30.33 15.36 -20.99
C VAL A 755 30.75 15.67 -22.43
N HIS A 756 31.86 16.39 -22.55
CA HIS A 756 32.41 16.90 -23.79
C HIS A 756 32.68 15.80 -24.82
N TRP A 757 33.08 14.59 -24.38
CA TRP A 757 33.44 13.53 -25.31
C TRP A 757 32.26 12.79 -25.89
N ARG A 758 31.15 12.64 -25.16
CA ARG A 758 29.91 12.06 -25.73
C ARG A 758 29.37 12.96 -26.84
N TRP A 759 29.42 14.27 -26.63
CA TRP A 759 29.13 15.26 -27.67
C TRP A 759 30.03 15.12 -28.89
N ILE A 760 31.34 14.93 -28.70
CA ILE A 760 32.28 14.69 -29.80
C ILE A 760 31.94 13.40 -30.56
N VAL A 761 31.58 12.32 -29.85
CA VAL A 761 31.16 11.07 -30.50
C VAL A 761 29.91 11.30 -31.35
N ASP A 762 28.87 11.93 -30.79
CA ASP A 762 27.66 12.28 -31.55
C ASP A 762 27.99 13.17 -32.77
N LEU A 763 28.87 14.16 -32.62
CA LEU A 763 29.33 15.04 -33.70
C LEU A 763 30.01 14.25 -34.82
N LEU A 764 30.90 13.34 -34.47
CA LEU A 764 31.63 12.53 -35.44
C LEU A 764 30.71 11.49 -36.11
N GLU A 765 29.74 10.93 -35.39
CA GLU A 765 28.68 10.11 -35.97
C GLU A 765 27.82 10.89 -36.96
N ALA A 766 27.42 12.13 -36.62
CA ALA A 766 26.74 12.99 -37.59
C ALA A 766 27.61 13.17 -38.86
N VAL A 767 28.87 13.56 -38.71
CA VAL A 767 29.78 13.82 -39.84
C VAL A 767 30.00 12.58 -40.72
N THR A 768 30.15 11.40 -40.11
CA THR A 768 30.30 10.14 -40.86
C THR A 768 29.03 9.76 -41.62
N LEU A 769 27.84 10.03 -41.05
CA LEU A 769 26.55 9.85 -41.74
C LEU A 769 26.36 10.84 -42.90
N VAL A 770 26.89 12.06 -42.80
CA VAL A 770 26.76 13.09 -43.85
C VAL A 770 27.60 12.75 -45.08
N ASP A 771 28.89 12.55 -44.85
CA ASP A 771 29.90 12.52 -45.88
C ASP A 771 31.21 11.97 -45.28
N SER A 772 31.35 10.65 -45.35
CA SER A 772 32.54 9.94 -44.87
C SER A 772 33.85 10.49 -45.44
N SER A 773 33.83 11.13 -46.62
CA SER A 773 35.01 11.75 -47.23
C SER A 773 35.42 13.06 -46.54
N LYS A 774 34.47 13.78 -45.92
CA LYS A 774 34.72 15.01 -45.16
C LYS A 774 35.07 14.76 -43.71
N THR A 775 34.81 13.56 -43.18
CA THR A 775 35.17 13.18 -41.80
C THR A 775 36.62 13.52 -41.47
N LEU A 776 37.56 13.22 -42.38
CA LEU A 776 38.97 13.52 -42.19
C LEU A 776 39.24 15.03 -42.07
N SER A 777 38.66 15.85 -42.95
CA SER A 777 38.84 17.32 -42.93
C SER A 777 38.26 17.94 -41.64
N TYR A 778 37.14 17.42 -41.17
CA TYR A 778 36.48 17.87 -39.95
C TYR A 778 37.29 17.47 -38.72
N VAL A 779 37.77 16.23 -38.67
CA VAL A 779 38.69 15.74 -37.64
C VAL A 779 39.95 16.61 -37.59
N HIS A 780 40.54 16.96 -38.72
CA HIS A 780 41.71 17.84 -38.75
C HIS A 780 41.41 19.25 -38.22
N ALA A 781 40.27 19.83 -38.57
CA ALA A 781 39.86 21.13 -38.03
C ALA A 781 39.59 21.07 -36.53
N TRP A 782 38.96 19.99 -36.06
CA TRP A 782 38.72 19.75 -34.64
C TRP A 782 40.03 19.55 -33.86
N VAL A 783 40.94 18.73 -34.39
CA VAL A 783 42.29 18.56 -33.85
C VAL A 783 43.00 19.93 -33.71
N ALA A 784 42.94 20.76 -34.75
CA ALA A 784 43.61 22.06 -34.75
C ALA A 784 42.98 23.05 -33.76
N ASN A 785 41.64 23.09 -33.67
CA ASN A 785 40.91 24.11 -32.92
C ASN A 785 40.62 23.71 -31.47
N VAL A 786 40.53 22.40 -31.19
CA VAL A 786 40.12 21.86 -29.88
C VAL A 786 41.23 21.08 -29.21
N LEU A 787 41.99 20.24 -29.92
CA LEU A 787 43.09 19.46 -29.31
C LEU A 787 44.37 20.27 -29.11
N SER A 788 44.63 21.30 -29.94
CA SER A 788 45.85 22.09 -29.84
C SER A 788 45.94 23.04 -28.61
N PRO A 789 44.86 23.69 -28.12
CA PRO A 789 44.98 24.68 -27.05
C PRO A 789 44.96 24.15 -25.61
N GLU A 790 44.29 23.03 -25.28
CA GLU A 790 44.21 22.50 -23.90
C GLU A 790 44.39 20.96 -23.83
N PRO A 791 45.64 20.45 -23.83
CA PRO A 791 45.91 19.00 -23.91
C PRO A 791 45.43 18.18 -22.71
N ALA A 792 45.18 18.81 -21.56
CA ALA A 792 45.00 18.15 -20.26
C ALA A 792 43.54 17.78 -19.88
N LEU A 793 42.57 18.05 -20.76
CA LEU A 793 41.17 17.66 -20.57
C LEU A 793 40.81 16.38 -21.35
N PHE A 794 41.77 15.78 -22.06
CA PHE A 794 41.48 14.90 -23.19
C PHE A 794 42.10 13.51 -23.13
N GLY A 795 42.77 13.17 -22.02
CA GLY A 795 43.15 11.80 -21.63
C GLY A 795 42.17 10.73 -22.09
N ASP A 796 40.93 10.87 -21.60
CA ASP A 796 39.87 9.89 -21.77
C ASP A 796 39.29 9.90 -23.20
N VAL A 797 39.13 11.08 -23.80
CA VAL A 797 38.51 11.26 -25.13
C VAL A 797 39.37 10.62 -26.21
N ALA A 798 40.66 10.93 -26.18
CA ALA A 798 41.65 10.39 -27.09
C ALA A 798 41.73 8.87 -26.95
N PHE A 799 41.77 8.38 -25.70
CA PHE A 799 41.78 6.95 -25.41
C PHE A 799 40.52 6.24 -25.94
N TYR A 800 39.33 6.81 -25.75
CA TYR A 800 38.08 6.26 -26.28
C TYR A 800 38.01 6.28 -27.82
N CYS A 801 38.44 7.38 -28.45
CA CYS A 801 38.51 7.47 -29.92
C CYS A 801 39.50 6.44 -30.49
N LEU A 802 40.65 6.26 -29.83
CA LEU A 802 41.70 5.31 -30.20
C LEU A 802 41.25 3.85 -30.07
N THR A 803 40.48 3.53 -29.04
CA THR A 803 40.03 2.15 -28.75
C THR A 803 38.85 1.69 -29.62
N ARG A 804 38.24 2.58 -30.42
CA ARG A 804 37.03 2.31 -31.22
C ARG A 804 37.20 2.49 -32.73
N HIS A 805 38.29 1.97 -33.30
CA HIS A 805 38.63 2.09 -34.72
C HIS A 805 37.50 1.68 -35.72
N ALA A 806 36.56 0.81 -35.32
CA ALA A 806 35.50 0.31 -36.19
C ALA A 806 34.47 1.37 -36.64
N PHE A 807 34.33 2.47 -35.90
CA PHE A 807 33.38 3.54 -36.22
C PHE A 807 33.91 4.58 -37.21
N TRP A 808 35.18 4.47 -37.61
CA TRP A 808 35.91 5.55 -38.25
C TRP A 808 36.41 5.12 -39.63
N PRO A 809 36.33 6.01 -40.64
CA PRO A 809 37.24 5.90 -41.77
C PRO A 809 38.67 5.86 -41.25
N HIS A 810 39.47 4.89 -41.73
CA HIS A 810 40.81 4.62 -41.20
C HIS A 810 41.66 5.89 -41.07
N ASP A 811 41.63 6.74 -42.09
CA ASP A 811 42.42 7.98 -42.13
C ASP A 811 42.00 8.99 -41.05
N ALA A 812 40.70 9.07 -40.73
CA ALA A 812 40.18 9.96 -39.69
C ALA A 812 40.60 9.49 -38.30
N TRP A 813 40.54 8.17 -38.06
CA TRP A 813 41.07 7.58 -36.84
C TRP A 813 42.58 7.81 -36.71
N MET A 814 43.34 7.60 -37.78
CA MET A 814 44.78 7.86 -37.83
C MET A 814 45.11 9.32 -37.51
N ALA A 815 44.31 10.28 -38.01
CA ALA A 815 44.49 11.70 -37.74
C ALA A 815 44.27 12.06 -36.26
N VAL A 816 43.21 11.56 -35.63
CA VAL A 816 42.99 11.71 -34.17
C VAL A 816 44.11 11.04 -33.39
N ALA A 817 44.48 9.83 -33.76
CA ALA A 817 45.53 9.07 -33.09
C ALA A 817 46.86 9.82 -33.10
N THR A 818 47.26 10.32 -34.27
CA THR A 818 48.51 11.06 -34.47
C THR A 818 48.54 12.36 -33.66
N ALA A 819 47.41 13.04 -33.54
CA ALA A 819 47.30 14.27 -32.77
C ALA A 819 47.26 14.03 -31.25
N ALA A 820 46.57 12.97 -30.83
CA ALA A 820 46.26 12.76 -29.43
C ALA A 820 47.34 11.98 -28.68
N ILE A 821 48.03 11.03 -29.34
CA ILE A 821 49.10 10.24 -28.71
C ILE A 821 50.21 11.13 -28.10
N PRO A 822 50.73 12.18 -28.77
CA PRO A 822 51.73 13.07 -28.17
C PRO A 822 51.20 13.86 -26.96
N ALA A 823 49.94 14.29 -27.00
CA ALA A 823 49.28 15.00 -25.90
C ALA A 823 49.11 14.08 -24.67
N LEU A 824 48.60 12.87 -24.88
CA LEU A 824 48.50 11.82 -23.87
C LEU A 824 49.88 11.54 -23.26
N GLN A 825 50.91 11.33 -24.08
CA GLN A 825 52.27 11.08 -23.61
C GLN A 825 52.86 12.24 -22.78
N ALA A 826 52.45 13.48 -23.03
CA ALA A 826 52.86 14.64 -22.23
C ALA A 826 52.11 14.74 -20.89
N GLU A 827 50.82 14.41 -20.89
CA GLU A 827 49.96 14.47 -19.71
C GLU A 827 50.21 13.31 -18.73
N PHE A 828 50.44 12.11 -19.24
CA PHE A 828 50.83 10.96 -18.41
C PHE A 828 52.18 11.16 -17.70
N LYS A 829 53.06 12.03 -18.22
CA LYS A 829 54.29 12.45 -17.52
C LYS A 829 54.00 13.34 -16.31
N THR A 830 52.96 14.16 -16.34
CA THR A 830 52.59 15.07 -15.24
C THR A 830 51.72 14.40 -14.17
N TRP A 831 50.94 13.36 -14.50
CA TRP A 831 50.12 12.58 -13.55
C TRP A 831 50.90 11.58 -12.67
N SER A 832 52.23 11.60 -12.74
CA SER A 832 53.17 10.65 -12.09
C SER A 832 53.11 10.58 -10.54
N TYR A 833 52.20 11.28 -9.87
CA TYR A 833 52.10 11.30 -8.41
C TYR A 833 50.90 10.54 -7.79
N GLN A 834 49.91 10.05 -8.55
CA GLN A 834 48.72 9.39 -7.93
C GLN A 834 48.36 7.98 -8.41
N PHE A 835 48.94 7.44 -9.48
CA PHE A 835 48.72 6.03 -9.84
C PHE A 835 49.85 5.14 -9.34
N ARG A 836 49.62 4.39 -8.26
CA ARG A 836 50.53 3.31 -7.83
C ARG A 836 50.41 2.13 -8.80
N SER A 837 51.50 1.90 -9.51
CA SER A 837 52.01 0.61 -10.00
C SER A 837 51.11 -0.62 -9.74
N VAL A 838 50.42 -1.06 -10.78
CA VAL A 838 49.99 -2.45 -10.95
C VAL A 838 50.70 -2.97 -12.20
N ARG A 839 51.83 -3.65 -12.00
CA ARG A 839 52.46 -4.49 -13.01
C ARG A 839 52.11 -5.90 -12.57
N ASP A 840 51.16 -6.51 -13.27
CA ASP A 840 50.98 -7.97 -13.45
C ASP A 840 49.60 -8.22 -14.09
N ALA A 841 49.50 -7.94 -15.39
CA ALA A 841 48.49 -8.53 -16.26
C ALA A 841 49.09 -8.62 -17.66
N ASN A 842 49.13 -9.83 -18.22
CA ASN A 842 49.53 -10.09 -19.60
C ASN A 842 48.56 -9.38 -20.54
N HIS A 843 49.01 -8.29 -21.18
CA HIS A 843 48.30 -7.69 -22.30
C HIS A 843 49.08 -7.98 -23.59
N GLU A 844 48.42 -8.59 -24.56
CA GLU A 844 48.98 -8.78 -25.90
C GLU A 844 48.91 -7.45 -26.69
N LEU A 845 50.05 -7.06 -27.25
CA LEU A 845 50.23 -5.83 -28.04
C LEU A 845 49.54 -5.95 -29.41
N VAL A 846 49.14 -4.82 -30.01
CA VAL A 846 48.57 -4.73 -31.37
C VAL A 846 49.58 -5.34 -32.37
N PRO A 847 49.29 -6.46 -33.05
CA PRO A 847 50.28 -7.20 -33.84
C PRO A 847 50.41 -6.59 -35.25
N CYS A 848 50.85 -5.34 -35.31
CA CYS A 848 51.09 -4.61 -36.56
C CYS A 848 52.38 -3.79 -36.41
N ASP A 849 53.23 -3.82 -37.45
CA ASP A 849 54.52 -3.12 -37.45
C ASP A 849 54.43 -1.69 -38.00
N CYS A 850 53.23 -1.18 -38.31
CA CYS A 850 53.09 0.19 -38.76
C CYS A 850 53.49 1.17 -37.64
N VAL A 851 53.96 2.36 -38.02
CA VAL A 851 54.47 3.37 -37.08
C VAL A 851 53.44 3.68 -35.98
N LEU A 852 52.16 3.69 -36.33
CA LEU A 852 51.10 3.95 -35.36
C LEU A 852 50.85 2.76 -34.42
N ALA A 853 50.84 1.52 -34.92
CA ALA A 853 50.70 0.35 -34.06
C ALA A 853 51.88 0.23 -33.09
N ARG A 854 53.10 0.59 -33.52
CA ARG A 854 54.24 0.78 -32.63
C ARG A 854 54.04 1.90 -31.63
N GLN A 855 53.52 3.06 -32.03
CA GLN A 855 53.23 4.17 -31.09
C GLN A 855 52.14 3.83 -30.07
N VAL A 856 51.10 3.08 -30.47
CA VAL A 856 50.01 2.60 -29.60
C VAL A 856 50.53 1.50 -28.67
N ASN A 857 51.33 0.57 -29.16
CA ASN A 857 51.97 -0.47 -28.34
C ASN A 857 53.00 0.11 -27.37
N ASP A 858 53.80 1.07 -27.81
CA ASP A 858 54.74 1.81 -26.97
C ASP A 858 53.99 2.57 -25.88
N PHE A 859 52.84 3.17 -26.21
CA PHE A 859 51.96 3.84 -25.24
C PHE A 859 51.38 2.86 -24.21
N ILE A 860 50.76 1.75 -24.67
CA ILE A 860 50.16 0.70 -23.82
C ILE A 860 51.22 0.00 -22.96
N SER A 861 52.46 -0.14 -23.44
CA SER A 861 53.57 -0.79 -22.72
C SER A 861 54.32 0.12 -21.74
N THR A 862 54.00 1.42 -21.68
CA THR A 862 54.54 2.32 -20.63
C THR A 862 53.97 1.99 -19.24
N LYS A 863 54.63 2.44 -18.16
CA LYS A 863 54.24 2.22 -16.74
C LYS A 863 52.86 2.83 -16.35
N TYR A 864 52.08 3.31 -17.31
CA TYR A 864 50.88 4.12 -17.13
C TYR A 864 49.62 3.51 -17.80
N GLY A 865 49.68 2.29 -18.32
CA GLY A 865 48.51 1.59 -18.87
C GLY A 865 47.41 1.39 -17.81
N VAL A 866 46.21 1.88 -18.09
CA VAL A 866 45.04 1.84 -17.20
C VAL A 866 44.34 0.47 -17.32
N GLN A 867 43.96 -0.08 -16.17
CA GLN A 867 43.15 -1.30 -16.06
C GLN A 867 41.66 -0.92 -16.11
N GLU A 868 41.07 -0.85 -17.31
CA GLU A 868 39.62 -1.02 -17.50
C GLU A 868 39.41 -2.26 -18.35
N GLU A 869 38.60 -3.21 -17.87
CA GLU A 869 38.21 -4.42 -18.60
C GLU A 869 37.40 -4.02 -19.85
N VAL A 870 38.05 -4.03 -21.01
CA VAL A 870 37.42 -3.74 -22.30
C VAL A 870 36.58 -4.95 -22.72
N TYR A 871 35.26 -4.88 -22.51
CA TYR A 871 34.29 -5.74 -23.19
C TYR A 871 33.74 -5.00 -24.40
N GLY A 872 34.29 -5.28 -25.58
CA GLY A 872 33.83 -4.74 -26.87
C GLY A 872 34.00 -5.76 -28.01
N PRO A 873 33.24 -5.63 -29.11
CA PRO A 873 33.25 -6.61 -30.19
C PRO A 873 34.62 -6.65 -30.88
N ARG A 874 35.12 -7.87 -31.10
CA ARG A 874 36.45 -8.16 -31.64
C ARG A 874 36.45 -8.05 -33.16
N CYS A 875 37.58 -7.62 -33.73
CA CYS A 875 37.80 -7.58 -35.18
C CYS A 875 38.04 -9.01 -35.73
N ILE A 876 37.63 -9.26 -36.98
CA ILE A 876 37.74 -10.55 -37.69
C ILE A 876 39.18 -11.12 -37.70
N ALA A 877 40.21 -10.27 -37.62
CA ALA A 877 41.60 -10.72 -37.51
C ALA A 877 41.94 -11.39 -36.15
N VAL A 878 41.18 -11.07 -35.10
CA VAL A 878 41.31 -11.60 -33.74
C VAL A 878 40.55 -12.93 -33.56
N ASP A 879 39.43 -13.12 -34.28
CA ASP A 879 38.67 -14.39 -34.22
C ASP A 879 39.45 -15.55 -34.84
N THR A 880 40.29 -15.31 -35.85
CA THR A 880 41.22 -16.31 -36.41
C THR A 880 42.34 -16.75 -35.45
N PHE A 881 42.45 -16.15 -34.26
CA PHE A 881 43.50 -16.42 -33.28
C PHE A 881 43.03 -17.26 -32.07
N PHE A 882 41.72 -17.50 -31.91
CA PHE A 882 41.14 -18.16 -30.73
C PHE A 882 40.46 -19.53 -31.01
N ASP A 883 40.70 -20.16 -32.16
CA ASP A 883 40.37 -21.58 -32.32
C ASP A 883 41.42 -22.44 -31.57
N ASP A 884 41.15 -22.73 -30.30
CA ASP A 884 41.36 -24.06 -29.69
C ASP A 884 40.68 -24.14 -28.32
N ASP A 885 39.92 -25.24 -28.16
CA ASP A 885 39.09 -25.62 -27.01
C ASP A 885 39.85 -25.68 -25.67
N ASP A 886 39.27 -25.09 -24.61
CA ASP A 886 39.09 -25.71 -23.28
C ASP A 886 38.52 -24.71 -22.25
N GLU A 887 37.34 -25.03 -21.69
CA GLU A 887 36.74 -24.34 -20.53
C GLU A 887 37.61 -24.47 -19.26
N PRO A 888 37.48 -23.53 -18.30
CA PRO A 888 37.45 -24.00 -16.91
C PRO A 888 36.39 -23.33 -16.03
N GLU A 889 35.50 -24.18 -15.52
CA GLU A 889 34.73 -24.02 -14.29
C GLU A 889 35.62 -24.04 -13.02
N THR A 890 35.27 -23.17 -12.07
CA THR A 890 35.46 -23.29 -10.61
C THR A 890 36.88 -23.30 -10.00
N LEU A 891 37.17 -22.30 -9.15
CA LEU A 891 37.85 -22.43 -7.83
C LEU A 891 38.26 -21.08 -7.26
N PHE A 892 37.57 -20.55 -6.23
CA PHE A 892 38.24 -19.74 -5.20
C PHE A 892 37.52 -19.83 -3.84
N ARG A 893 38.19 -20.48 -2.87
CA ARG A 893 37.87 -20.45 -1.44
C ARG A 893 39.03 -19.81 -0.67
N LYS A 894 38.70 -18.75 0.08
CA LYS A 894 39.30 -18.25 1.36
C LYS A 894 40.81 -17.97 1.43
N LYS A 895 41.16 -16.72 1.76
CA LYS A 895 42.02 -16.35 2.90
C LYS A 895 41.94 -14.85 3.29
N LYS A 896 41.34 -14.62 4.47
CA LYS A 896 41.49 -13.57 5.52
C LYS A 896 41.68 -12.06 5.21
N PRO A 897 41.23 -11.18 6.14
CA PRO A 897 40.87 -9.79 5.88
C PRO A 897 42.01 -8.80 6.17
N MET A 898 42.03 -7.68 5.46
CA MET A 898 42.91 -6.56 5.78
C MET A 898 42.12 -5.24 5.83
N THR A 899 42.06 -4.71 7.05
CA THR A 899 42.05 -3.30 7.47
C THR A 899 41.19 -2.30 6.68
N THR A 900 40.09 -1.91 7.31
CA THR A 900 39.30 -0.70 7.07
C THR A 900 40.18 0.55 7.00
N MET A 901 40.12 1.27 5.88
CA MET A 901 40.54 2.68 5.82
C MET A 901 39.30 3.51 5.47
N THR A 902 38.85 4.29 6.44
CA THR A 902 37.69 5.18 6.33
C THR A 902 38.08 6.42 5.52
N LEU A 903 37.53 6.58 4.33
CA LEU A 903 37.54 7.85 3.59
C LEU A 903 36.15 8.48 3.69
N THR A 904 36.08 9.58 4.44
CA THR A 904 34.93 10.49 4.48
C THR A 904 34.62 11.01 3.09
N ARG A 905 33.54 10.52 2.48
CA ARG A 905 32.93 11.11 1.29
C ARG A 905 32.01 12.24 1.71
N ARG A 906 32.30 13.47 1.26
CA ARG A 906 31.31 14.55 1.15
C ARG A 906 30.23 14.07 0.18
N LEU A 907 29.02 13.88 0.68
CA LEU A 907 27.82 13.72 -0.13
C LEU A 907 27.49 15.07 -0.75
N ASP A 908 27.22 15.09 -2.05
CA ASP A 908 26.12 15.90 -2.60
C ASP A 908 25.45 15.15 -3.76
N ALA A 909 24.12 15.22 -3.74
CA ALA A 909 23.13 15.00 -4.80
C ALA A 909 23.17 13.68 -5.61
N PHE A 910 22.85 12.56 -4.94
CA PHE A 910 22.03 11.51 -5.57
C PHE A 910 20.68 11.49 -4.84
N THR A 911 19.58 11.31 -5.58
CA THR A 911 18.24 11.18 -5.03
C THR A 911 18.23 10.05 -4.00
N LEU A 912 18.01 10.43 -2.73
CA LEU A 912 18.05 9.61 -1.53
C LEU A 912 17.18 8.34 -1.59
N MET A 913 16.29 8.24 -2.58
CA MET A 913 15.30 7.19 -2.75
C MET A 913 15.88 5.91 -3.37
N GLU A 914 16.79 6.02 -4.34
CA GLU A 914 17.20 4.88 -5.19
C GLU A 914 18.34 4.06 -4.57
N ALA A 915 19.34 4.73 -3.99
CA ALA A 915 20.42 4.08 -3.23
C ALA A 915 19.93 3.40 -1.94
N LYS A 916 18.86 3.93 -1.32
CA LYS A 916 18.23 3.32 -0.14
C LYS A 916 17.35 2.13 -0.50
N PHE A 917 16.71 2.14 -1.67
CA PHE A 917 15.91 1.01 -2.16
C PHE A 917 16.79 -0.22 -2.44
N GLN A 918 17.93 -0.04 -3.12
CA GLN A 918 18.88 -1.13 -3.36
C GLN A 918 19.48 -1.68 -2.05
N THR A 919 19.74 -0.82 -1.07
CA THR A 919 20.25 -1.24 0.25
C THR A 919 19.20 -2.01 1.06
N ALA A 920 17.92 -1.62 0.98
CA ALA A 920 16.82 -2.33 1.62
C ALA A 920 16.54 -3.69 0.98
N SER A 921 16.55 -3.77 -0.36
CA SER A 921 16.37 -5.02 -1.12
C SER A 921 17.44 -6.05 -0.76
N MET A 922 18.73 -5.66 -0.76
CA MET A 922 19.83 -6.54 -0.35
C MET A 922 19.75 -6.98 1.13
N ARG A 923 19.13 -6.18 2.00
CA ARG A 923 18.97 -6.49 3.43
C ARG A 923 17.82 -7.45 3.68
N ILE A 924 16.74 -7.35 2.88
CA ILE A 924 15.60 -8.29 2.88
C ILE A 924 16.05 -9.66 2.35
N GLU A 925 16.78 -9.71 1.23
CA GLU A 925 17.33 -10.96 0.68
C GLU A 925 18.26 -11.67 1.68
N ARG A 926 19.10 -10.90 2.40
CA ARG A 926 19.94 -11.45 3.47
C ARG A 926 19.13 -11.97 4.67
N LEU A 927 18.04 -11.30 5.04
CA LEU A 927 17.17 -11.74 6.14
C LEU A 927 16.36 -12.99 5.77
N GLN A 928 15.85 -13.07 4.53
CA GLN A 928 15.21 -14.28 3.99
C GLN A 928 16.19 -15.45 3.93
N ALA A 929 17.42 -15.24 3.45
CA ALA A 929 18.47 -16.26 3.47
C ALA A 929 18.83 -16.75 4.89
N VAL A 930 18.83 -15.86 5.89
CA VAL A 930 19.06 -16.21 7.30
C VAL A 930 17.87 -16.97 7.90
N MET A 931 16.64 -16.58 7.56
CA MET A 931 15.43 -17.30 7.99
C MET A 931 15.39 -18.70 7.39
N ASP A 932 15.62 -18.85 6.08
CA ASP A 932 15.67 -20.14 5.38
C ASP A 932 16.78 -21.06 5.91
N ALA A 933 17.94 -20.50 6.25
CA ALA A 933 19.02 -21.25 6.90
C ALA A 933 18.63 -21.74 8.31
N ARG A 934 17.77 -21.00 9.02
CA ARG A 934 17.26 -21.37 10.35
C ARG A 934 16.18 -22.45 10.26
N THR A 935 15.33 -22.41 9.24
CA THR A 935 14.32 -23.43 8.96
C THR A 935 14.98 -24.75 8.53
N LYS A 936 16.01 -24.69 7.67
CA LYS A 936 16.83 -25.86 7.29
C LYS A 936 17.65 -26.45 8.44
N ARG A 937 18.03 -25.66 9.45
CA ARG A 937 18.69 -26.17 10.67
C ARG A 937 17.72 -26.82 11.67
N ARG A 938 16.42 -26.47 11.63
CA ARG A 938 15.40 -27.08 12.50
C ARG A 938 14.81 -28.38 11.94
N SER A 939 14.95 -28.65 10.63
CA SER A 939 14.51 -29.90 10.00
C SER A 939 15.56 -31.02 9.98
N GLY A 940 16.65 -30.88 10.74
CA GLY A 940 17.66 -31.94 10.93
C GLY A 940 17.10 -33.13 11.69
N ALA A 941 16.52 -34.09 10.95
CA ALA A 941 16.03 -35.36 11.44
C ALA A 941 17.11 -36.16 12.18
N LYS A 942 16.70 -36.83 13.26
CA LYS A 942 17.51 -37.78 14.02
C LYS A 942 18.10 -38.85 13.09
N ARG A 943 19.42 -39.03 13.16
CA ARG A 943 20.16 -40.15 12.54
C ARG A 943 19.53 -41.49 12.92
N PRO A 944 19.23 -42.39 11.98
CA PRO A 944 19.10 -43.81 12.27
C PRO A 944 20.48 -44.46 12.35
N SER A 945 20.57 -45.47 13.21
CA SER A 945 21.73 -46.31 13.47
C SER A 945 22.20 -47.07 12.21
N VAL A 946 23.50 -47.01 11.95
CA VAL A 946 24.19 -47.77 10.91
C VAL A 946 24.44 -49.21 11.40
N GLN A 947 23.86 -50.17 10.68
CA GLN A 947 24.34 -51.56 10.61
C GLN A 947 24.90 -51.77 9.20
N GLY A 948 26.05 -52.42 9.12
CA GLY A 948 26.92 -52.40 7.94
C GLY A 948 26.60 -53.41 6.84
N GLN A 949 27.31 -53.25 5.71
CA GLN A 949 27.91 -54.28 4.84
C GLN A 949 28.56 -53.51 3.66
N GLU A 950 29.89 -53.60 3.51
CA GLU A 950 30.60 -54.49 2.58
C GLU A 950 30.45 -54.13 1.09
N GLY A 951 31.54 -53.57 0.56
CA GLY A 951 32.11 -53.76 -0.79
C GLY A 951 31.21 -53.81 -2.03
N THR A 952 31.51 -52.97 -3.03
CA THR A 952 32.34 -53.39 -4.18
C THR A 952 32.55 -52.30 -5.24
N LYS A 953 33.80 -52.26 -5.70
CA LYS A 953 34.41 -51.86 -6.98
C LYS A 953 33.58 -51.14 -8.05
N ARG A 954 34.13 -50.00 -8.47
CA ARG A 954 33.96 -49.37 -9.79
C ARG A 954 34.51 -50.27 -10.90
N VAL A 955 33.78 -50.35 -12.01
CA VAL A 955 34.27 -50.70 -13.35
C VAL A 955 33.71 -49.67 -14.33
N CYS A 956 34.58 -49.13 -15.17
CA CYS A 956 34.28 -48.19 -16.24
C CYS A 956 34.04 -48.92 -17.59
N VAL A 957 33.66 -48.13 -18.61
CA VAL A 957 33.83 -48.33 -20.08
C VAL A 957 32.59 -48.94 -20.79
N PRO A 958 32.22 -48.54 -22.03
CA PRO A 958 32.16 -47.20 -22.65
C PRO A 958 30.90 -47.00 -23.55
N ALA A 959 30.90 -45.86 -24.28
CA ALA A 959 29.97 -45.48 -25.32
C ALA A 959 30.07 -46.26 -26.65
N SER A 960 28.94 -46.38 -27.34
CA SER A 960 28.77 -46.55 -28.80
C SER A 960 27.29 -46.27 -29.11
N ALA A 961 26.92 -45.15 -29.75
CA ALA A 961 26.95 -44.85 -31.19
C ALA A 961 25.87 -45.56 -32.02
N SER A 962 25.19 -44.77 -32.86
CA SER A 962 24.20 -45.11 -33.92
C SER A 962 22.81 -45.55 -33.42
N GLY A 963 21.69 -45.12 -33.98
CA GLY A 963 21.40 -44.27 -35.13
C GLY A 963 19.92 -44.44 -35.50
N ALA A 964 19.42 -43.49 -36.31
CA ALA A 964 18.31 -43.62 -37.26
C ALA A 964 16.84 -43.70 -36.75
N LEU A 965 16.10 -42.66 -37.18
CA LEU A 965 14.86 -42.67 -37.98
C LEU A 965 13.52 -43.16 -37.38
N MET A 966 12.50 -42.33 -37.69
CA MET A 966 11.06 -42.61 -37.84
C MET A 966 10.28 -42.89 -36.53
N ASP A 967 9.10 -42.35 -36.25
CA ASP A 967 8.00 -41.90 -37.10
C ASP A 967 7.10 -40.88 -36.36
N GLU A 968 6.34 -40.13 -37.17
CA GLU A 968 5.10 -39.44 -36.81
C GLU A 968 4.11 -40.39 -36.10
N TYR A 969 3.41 -39.90 -35.07
CA TYR A 969 1.99 -40.24 -34.90
C TYR A 969 1.24 -39.10 -34.20
N ASP A 970 0.42 -38.45 -35.01
CA ASP A 970 -0.72 -37.64 -34.66
C ASP A 970 -1.79 -38.52 -33.97
N CYS A 971 -2.39 -38.06 -32.87
CA CYS A 971 -3.74 -38.46 -32.48
C CYS A 971 -4.38 -37.48 -31.49
N ARG A 972 -5.46 -36.87 -31.99
CA ARG A 972 -6.46 -36.03 -31.33
C ARG A 972 -7.34 -36.77 -30.31
N SER A 973 -8.09 -35.93 -29.57
CA SER A 973 -9.27 -36.19 -28.71
C SER A 973 -8.94 -36.69 -27.31
N ILE A 974 -9.35 -36.02 -26.23
CA ILE A 974 -10.67 -35.41 -25.92
C ILE A 974 -10.58 -33.93 -25.56
#